data_AF-A0A8I3RUQ4-F1
#
_entry.id   AF-A0A8I3RUQ4-F1
#
_cell.length_a   1.000
_cell.length_b   1.000
_cell.length_c   1.000
_cell.angle_alpha   90.00
_cell.angle_beta   90.00
_cell.angle_gamma   90.00
#
_symmetry.space_group_name_H-M   'P 1'
#
loop_
_entity.id
_entity.type
_entity.pdbx_description
1 polymer ?
#
loop_
_entity_poly.entity_id
_entity_poly.type
_entity_poly.pdbx_seq_one_letter_code
_entity_poly.pdbx_strand_id
1 'polypeptide(L)'
;MRTALVYHEDMTAARLLWEDPECEIERPERLTAALRRLQQGGLEQRCLQLAPREASEAELGLVHSPEYVSLLRGTQALDTQELRALSGQYDAVYFHPSTFHCARLAVGAALQLVDAVLMGAVHNGLALVRPPGHHSQRAAANGFCVFNNVAIAARHAQQKHGLQRILIVDWDVHHGQGIQYIFEDDPSVLYFSWHRYEHGRFWPYLRESDADAVGQGKGRGFTVNLPWNQVGMGNADYLAAFLHVLLPVAFEFDPELVLVSAGFDSAIGDPEGQMQATPECFGHLTQLLQVLAGGRVCAVLEGGYHLESLSQSVCMVVRALLGDPVPPLSGPMEPHRSALESIQSVRAAQAPHWTSLQQQGSAPTPRPGTCSADGRTSLVLPGGPTFKAAEAQASAVLSSLLGQLHLHPTPPVRTAVALTVPDAALGLPPAVLHQEGSAPQEETRAWARLHEALAQDTAFTALGKVLHLLKGILDGQVSSGVATTPAAAAMLDVALRCSLSHRAQRVLCVAVGQLDRPPDLANDGRTLWLDIRGKEAAALSPFHVSMPLPGTTGAFLSCVLALVLPLAYGFRPDLVLMVLGPAQGLQEPHAALLAALLRGPAGGRVLVLVEQEPTSQLAGILARVLHGDAPPSLGPFSTAPPEDTQALLYLRGQLEAQWKMLQLLLECCDPVP
;
A
#
# COMPACT_ATOMS: atom_id res chain seq x y z
N MET A 1 -10.20 11.31 -12.26
CA MET A 1 -9.87 9.87 -12.28
C MET A 1 -11.15 9.05 -12.09
N ARG A 2 -11.30 7.91 -12.80
CA ARG A 2 -12.39 6.94 -12.58
C ARG A 2 -11.80 5.63 -12.06
N THR A 3 -12.50 5.01 -11.11
CA THR A 3 -12.21 3.69 -10.54
C THR A 3 -13.29 2.72 -10.99
N ALA A 4 -12.92 1.53 -11.46
CA ALA A 4 -13.88 0.48 -11.81
C ALA A 4 -14.23 -0.39 -10.60
N LEU A 5 -15.50 -0.82 -10.54
CA LEU A 5 -15.93 -1.93 -9.71
C LEU A 5 -16.57 -2.98 -10.63
N VAL A 6 -16.13 -4.23 -10.51
CA VAL A 6 -16.66 -5.35 -11.28
C VAL A 6 -17.28 -6.36 -10.33
N TYR A 7 -18.56 -6.67 -10.51
CA TYR A 7 -19.31 -7.61 -9.68
C TYR A 7 -20.49 -8.20 -10.47
N HIS A 8 -20.90 -9.41 -10.12
CA HIS A 8 -22.15 -10.01 -10.59
C HIS A 8 -22.72 -10.98 -9.56
N GLU A 9 -24.04 -11.00 -9.43
CA GLU A 9 -24.73 -11.80 -8.43
C GLU A 9 -24.61 -13.31 -8.65
N ASP A 10 -24.50 -13.78 -9.90
CA ASP A 10 -24.28 -15.20 -10.21
C ASP A 10 -23.06 -15.81 -9.50
N MET A 11 -22.02 -15.02 -9.19
CA MET A 11 -20.86 -15.49 -8.42
C MET A 11 -21.21 -15.86 -6.96
N THR A 12 -22.47 -15.66 -6.54
CA THR A 12 -23.04 -16.12 -5.26
C THR A 12 -23.78 -17.46 -5.37
N ALA A 13 -23.96 -18.01 -6.58
CA ALA A 13 -24.73 -19.23 -6.80
C ALA A 13 -24.03 -20.48 -6.25
N ALA A 14 -22.71 -20.58 -6.42
CA ALA A 14 -21.92 -21.71 -5.92
C ALA A 14 -21.75 -21.64 -4.39
N ARG A 15 -22.10 -22.74 -3.73
CA ARG A 15 -21.98 -22.98 -2.28
C ARG A 15 -21.66 -24.45 -2.01
N LEU A 16 -21.10 -24.72 -0.84
CA LEU A 16 -20.87 -26.07 -0.33
C LEU A 16 -22.21 -26.81 -0.15
N LEU A 17 -22.29 -28.07 -0.61
CA LEU A 17 -23.52 -28.88 -0.62
C LEU A 17 -23.55 -29.99 0.45
N TRP A 18 -22.49 -30.14 1.23
CA TRP A 18 -22.33 -31.14 2.29
C TRP A 18 -21.64 -30.52 3.49
N GLU A 19 -21.57 -31.25 4.60
CA GLU A 19 -20.80 -30.79 5.77
C GLU A 19 -19.30 -30.98 5.50
N ASP A 20 -18.56 -29.88 5.57
CA ASP A 20 -17.11 -29.83 5.44
C ASP A 20 -16.59 -28.61 6.21
N PRO A 21 -16.10 -28.80 7.45
CA PRO A 21 -15.64 -27.68 8.29
C PRO A 21 -14.46 -26.89 7.72
N GLU A 22 -13.68 -27.48 6.80
CA GLU A 22 -12.57 -26.79 6.14
C GLU A 22 -13.09 -25.82 5.08
N CYS A 23 -14.10 -26.25 4.31
CA CYS A 23 -14.63 -25.47 3.18
C CYS A 23 -15.81 -24.55 3.54
N GLU A 24 -16.46 -24.71 4.70
CA GLU A 24 -17.67 -23.95 5.05
C GLU A 24 -17.46 -22.43 5.17
N ILE A 25 -16.21 -21.99 5.36
CA ILE A 25 -15.82 -20.59 5.48
C ILE A 25 -15.90 -19.84 4.14
N GLU A 26 -15.73 -20.55 3.02
CA GLU A 26 -15.81 -19.97 1.68
C GLU A 26 -17.27 -19.98 1.21
N ARG A 27 -17.97 -18.88 1.47
CA ARG A 27 -19.43 -18.78 1.30
C ARG A 27 -19.89 -17.53 0.54
N PRO A 28 -21.08 -17.57 -0.11
CA PRO A 28 -21.63 -16.45 -0.88
C PRO A 28 -21.70 -15.11 -0.14
N GLU A 29 -21.89 -15.16 1.18
CA GLU A 29 -22.00 -14.00 2.06
C GLU A 29 -20.75 -13.12 2.05
N ARG A 30 -19.59 -13.65 1.65
CA ARG A 30 -18.35 -12.88 1.47
C ARG A 30 -18.55 -11.73 0.46
N LEU A 31 -19.13 -12.04 -0.71
CA LEU A 31 -19.41 -11.03 -1.73
C LEU A 31 -20.55 -10.09 -1.32
N THR A 32 -21.64 -10.64 -0.80
CA THR A 32 -22.82 -9.82 -0.48
C THR A 32 -22.56 -8.87 0.69
N ALA A 33 -21.74 -9.27 1.68
CA ALA A 33 -21.32 -8.41 2.77
C ALA A 33 -20.42 -7.26 2.27
N ALA A 34 -19.41 -7.58 1.44
CA ALA A 34 -18.53 -6.58 0.85
C ALA A 34 -19.30 -5.54 0.01
N LEU A 35 -20.17 -6.00 -0.89
CA LEU A 35 -20.99 -5.12 -1.73
C LEU A 35 -21.93 -4.25 -0.91
N ARG A 36 -22.64 -4.84 0.07
CA ARG A 36 -23.55 -4.11 0.96
C ARG A 36 -22.81 -3.02 1.73
N ARG A 37 -21.59 -3.29 2.19
CA ARG A 37 -20.79 -2.30 2.92
C ARG A 37 -20.33 -1.16 2.01
N LEU A 38 -19.91 -1.45 0.78
CA LEU A 38 -19.60 -0.43 -0.22
C LEU A 38 -20.82 0.47 -0.52
N GLN A 39 -22.00 -0.12 -0.62
CA GLN A 39 -23.28 0.58 -0.80
C GLN A 39 -23.61 1.51 0.36
N GLN A 40 -23.52 0.99 1.60
CA GLN A 40 -23.75 1.77 2.82
C GLN A 40 -22.77 2.94 2.96
N GLY A 41 -21.52 2.75 2.52
CA GLY A 41 -20.48 3.77 2.52
C GLY A 41 -20.55 4.77 1.35
N GLY A 42 -21.48 4.61 0.41
CA GLY A 42 -21.59 5.47 -0.77
C GLY A 42 -20.45 5.30 -1.78
N LEU A 43 -19.65 4.22 -1.67
CA LEU A 43 -18.44 4.01 -2.46
C LEU A 43 -18.74 3.37 -3.81
N GLU A 44 -19.72 2.46 -3.86
CA GLU A 44 -20.14 1.78 -5.10
C GLU A 44 -20.60 2.81 -6.15
N GLN A 45 -21.41 3.79 -5.75
CA GLN A 45 -22.01 4.79 -6.65
C GLN A 45 -20.97 5.76 -7.23
N ARG A 46 -19.78 5.83 -6.63
CA ARG A 46 -18.65 6.64 -7.09
C ARG A 46 -17.74 5.88 -8.06
N CYS A 47 -17.91 4.56 -8.16
CA CYS A 47 -17.18 3.71 -9.08
C CYS A 47 -17.93 3.57 -10.41
N LEU A 48 -17.17 3.37 -11.49
CA LEU A 48 -17.72 2.91 -12.76
C LEU A 48 -18.01 1.42 -12.65
N GLN A 49 -19.30 1.05 -12.65
CA GLN A 49 -19.71 -0.34 -12.66
C GLN A 49 -19.43 -0.96 -14.02
N LEU A 50 -18.62 -2.02 -14.05
CA LEU A 50 -18.38 -2.81 -15.25
C LEU A 50 -19.11 -4.14 -15.11
N ALA A 51 -19.82 -4.54 -16.18
CA ALA A 51 -20.37 -5.88 -16.25
C ALA A 51 -19.22 -6.87 -16.50
N PRO A 52 -19.12 -7.96 -15.72
CA PRO A 52 -18.23 -9.06 -16.06
C PRO A 52 -18.80 -9.81 -17.28
N ARG A 53 -17.95 -10.68 -17.84
CA ARG A 53 -18.32 -11.65 -18.87
C ARG A 53 -17.76 -13.00 -18.47
N GLU A 54 -18.24 -14.07 -19.10
CA GLU A 54 -17.53 -15.34 -18.99
C GLU A 54 -16.21 -15.26 -19.76
N ALA A 55 -15.11 -15.69 -19.12
CA ALA A 55 -13.88 -15.99 -19.83
C ALA A 55 -14.12 -17.13 -20.84
N SER A 56 -13.61 -16.98 -22.05
CA SER A 56 -13.60 -18.04 -23.05
C SER A 56 -12.63 -19.15 -22.64
N GLU A 57 -12.82 -20.34 -23.18
CA GLU A 57 -11.92 -21.47 -22.88
C GLU A 57 -10.50 -21.24 -23.41
N ALA A 58 -10.35 -20.45 -24.48
CA ALA A 58 -9.04 -20.03 -24.97
C ALA A 58 -8.33 -19.13 -23.95
N GLU A 59 -9.07 -18.22 -23.29
CA GLU A 59 -8.54 -17.39 -22.20
C GLU A 59 -8.20 -18.22 -20.96
N LEU A 60 -9.02 -19.21 -20.60
CA LEU A 60 -8.68 -20.17 -19.54
C LEU A 60 -7.41 -20.96 -19.89
N GLY A 61 -7.27 -21.35 -21.16
CA GLY A 61 -6.14 -22.07 -21.73
C GLY A 61 -4.82 -21.30 -21.77
N LEU A 62 -4.82 -20.00 -21.44
CA LEU A 62 -3.59 -19.21 -21.27
C LEU A 62 -2.74 -19.73 -20.11
N VAL A 63 -3.38 -20.35 -19.12
CA VAL A 63 -2.74 -20.86 -17.90
C VAL A 63 -3.04 -22.34 -17.72
N HIS A 64 -4.30 -22.74 -17.91
CA HIS A 64 -4.76 -24.07 -17.56
C HIS A 64 -4.68 -25.05 -18.73
N SER A 65 -4.48 -26.32 -18.41
CA SER A 65 -4.51 -27.40 -19.40
C SER A 65 -5.91 -27.60 -19.98
N PRO A 66 -6.04 -27.94 -21.29
CA PRO A 66 -7.34 -28.24 -21.90
C PRO A 66 -8.10 -29.36 -21.18
N GLU A 67 -7.38 -30.35 -20.66
CA GLU A 67 -7.94 -31.48 -19.92
C GLU A 67 -8.62 -31.02 -18.63
N TYR A 68 -7.96 -30.13 -17.88
CA TYR A 68 -8.52 -29.56 -16.65
C TYR A 68 -9.72 -28.66 -16.93
N VAL A 69 -9.66 -27.82 -17.97
CA VAL A 69 -10.82 -27.00 -18.39
C VAL A 69 -12.01 -27.89 -18.77
N SER A 70 -11.76 -28.97 -19.51
CA SER A 70 -12.82 -29.92 -19.89
C SER A 70 -13.40 -30.67 -18.68
N LEU A 71 -12.56 -31.06 -17.72
CA LEU A 71 -13.01 -31.68 -16.47
C LEU A 71 -13.96 -30.74 -15.72
N LEU A 72 -13.53 -29.48 -15.53
CA LEU A 72 -14.35 -28.50 -14.82
C LEU A 72 -15.65 -28.16 -15.56
N ARG A 73 -15.65 -28.13 -16.90
CA ARG A 73 -16.88 -27.98 -17.68
C ARG A 73 -17.88 -29.10 -17.36
N GLY A 74 -17.38 -30.33 -17.19
CA GLY A 74 -18.19 -31.51 -16.87
C GLY A 74 -18.90 -31.45 -15.52
N THR A 75 -18.40 -30.65 -14.57
CA THR A 75 -19.00 -30.51 -13.22
C THR A 75 -20.46 -30.05 -13.24
N GLN A 76 -20.87 -29.33 -14.29
CA GLN A 76 -22.23 -28.83 -14.47
C GLN A 76 -23.27 -29.95 -14.61
N ALA A 77 -22.85 -31.15 -15.02
CA ALA A 77 -23.72 -32.29 -15.26
C ALA A 77 -23.69 -33.33 -14.11
N LEU A 78 -22.82 -33.12 -13.11
CA LEU A 78 -22.63 -34.06 -12.01
C LEU A 78 -23.66 -33.85 -10.90
N ASP A 79 -24.07 -34.93 -10.26
CA ASP A 79 -24.88 -34.86 -9.05
C ASP A 79 -24.04 -34.56 -7.80
N THR A 80 -24.69 -34.33 -6.66
CA THR A 80 -23.99 -33.98 -5.40
C THR A 80 -23.00 -35.05 -4.94
N GLN A 81 -23.28 -36.33 -5.16
CA GLN A 81 -22.40 -37.42 -4.73
C GLN A 81 -21.15 -37.46 -5.62
N GLU A 82 -21.32 -37.31 -6.94
CA GLU A 82 -20.24 -37.24 -7.91
C GLU A 82 -19.37 -35.99 -7.69
N LEU A 83 -19.98 -34.83 -7.43
CA LEU A 83 -19.28 -33.60 -7.10
C LEU A 83 -18.46 -33.73 -5.81
N ARG A 84 -19.01 -34.36 -4.77
CA ARG A 84 -18.28 -34.63 -3.53
C ARG A 84 -17.08 -35.55 -3.79
N ALA A 85 -17.29 -36.61 -4.57
CA ALA A 85 -16.21 -37.55 -4.93
C ALA A 85 -15.11 -36.87 -5.75
N LEU A 86 -15.47 -35.97 -6.67
CA LEU A 86 -14.50 -35.18 -7.43
C LEU A 86 -13.79 -34.16 -6.55
N SER A 87 -14.51 -33.47 -5.66
CA SER A 87 -13.94 -32.48 -4.73
C SER A 87 -12.88 -33.12 -3.85
N GLY A 88 -13.14 -34.32 -3.32
CA GLY A 88 -12.18 -35.07 -2.49
C GLY A 88 -10.93 -35.59 -3.22
N GLN A 89 -10.77 -35.33 -4.52
CA GLN A 89 -9.52 -35.59 -5.27
C GLN A 89 -8.54 -34.41 -5.20
N TYR A 90 -9.01 -33.25 -4.72
CA TYR A 90 -8.25 -32.02 -4.62
C TYR A 90 -8.19 -31.57 -3.16
N ASP A 91 -7.21 -30.74 -2.86
CA ASP A 91 -6.95 -30.26 -1.51
C ASP A 91 -7.72 -28.95 -1.22
N ALA A 92 -8.47 -28.95 -0.12
CA ALA A 92 -9.27 -27.84 0.39
C ALA A 92 -10.16 -27.14 -0.67
N VAL A 93 -10.98 -27.88 -1.43
CA VAL A 93 -11.88 -27.30 -2.44
C VAL A 93 -13.20 -28.07 -2.56
N TYR A 94 -14.27 -27.37 -2.94
CA TYR A 94 -15.56 -27.97 -3.25
C TYR A 94 -16.06 -27.55 -4.65
N PHE A 95 -16.78 -28.46 -5.30
CA PHE A 95 -17.48 -28.20 -6.56
C PHE A 95 -19.00 -28.16 -6.38
N HIS A 96 -19.65 -27.33 -7.20
CA HIS A 96 -21.09 -27.11 -7.29
C HIS A 96 -21.48 -27.16 -8.79
N PRO A 97 -22.73 -27.48 -9.17
CA PRO A 97 -23.15 -27.45 -10.57
C PRO A 97 -22.91 -26.10 -11.27
N SER A 98 -22.92 -25.00 -10.51
CA SER A 98 -22.63 -23.64 -11.01
C SER A 98 -21.14 -23.26 -10.97
N THR A 99 -20.24 -24.11 -10.46
CA THR A 99 -18.83 -23.73 -10.25
C THR A 99 -18.15 -23.28 -11.54
N PHE A 100 -18.34 -24.00 -12.65
CA PHE A 100 -17.72 -23.63 -13.92
C PHE A 100 -18.20 -22.26 -14.42
N HIS A 101 -19.50 -21.98 -14.30
CA HIS A 101 -20.09 -20.69 -14.65
C HIS A 101 -19.50 -19.55 -13.80
N CYS A 102 -19.56 -19.69 -12.48
CA CYS A 102 -19.04 -18.69 -11.55
C CYS A 102 -17.54 -18.44 -11.75
N ALA A 103 -16.74 -19.50 -11.94
CA ALA A 103 -15.30 -19.39 -12.16
C ALA A 103 -14.98 -18.66 -13.48
N ARG A 104 -15.77 -18.87 -14.54
CA ARG A 104 -15.61 -18.13 -15.79
C ARG A 104 -15.98 -16.66 -15.66
N LEU A 105 -17.02 -16.34 -14.87
CA LEU A 105 -17.35 -14.95 -14.53
C LEU A 105 -16.27 -14.29 -13.68
N ALA A 106 -15.69 -15.00 -12.71
CA ALA A 106 -14.61 -14.50 -11.86
C ALA A 106 -13.37 -14.13 -12.70
N VAL A 107 -12.91 -15.02 -13.58
CA VAL A 107 -11.80 -14.74 -14.50
C VAL A 107 -12.17 -13.58 -15.42
N GLY A 108 -13.34 -13.62 -16.06
CA GLY A 108 -13.72 -12.57 -17.01
C GLY A 108 -13.96 -11.22 -16.37
N ALA A 109 -14.30 -11.14 -15.08
CA ALA A 109 -14.33 -9.91 -14.31
C ALA A 109 -12.92 -9.29 -14.19
N ALA A 110 -11.91 -10.10 -13.87
CA ALA A 110 -10.52 -9.65 -13.84
C ALA A 110 -10.04 -9.18 -15.21
N LEU A 111 -10.41 -9.89 -16.29
CA LEU A 111 -10.06 -9.50 -17.67
C LEU A 111 -10.70 -8.17 -18.08
N GLN A 112 -11.98 -7.97 -17.75
CA GLN A 112 -12.69 -6.72 -18.02
C GLN A 112 -12.06 -5.54 -17.28
N LEU A 113 -11.63 -5.74 -16.04
CA LEU A 113 -10.93 -4.72 -15.27
C LEU A 113 -9.58 -4.37 -15.92
N VAL A 114 -8.77 -5.37 -16.26
CA VAL A 114 -7.48 -5.16 -16.94
C VAL A 114 -7.66 -4.44 -18.28
N ASP A 115 -8.61 -4.87 -19.11
CA ASP A 115 -8.92 -4.21 -20.38
C ASP A 115 -9.29 -2.74 -20.16
N ALA A 116 -10.18 -2.44 -19.20
CA ALA A 116 -10.62 -1.08 -18.92
C ALA A 116 -9.48 -0.16 -18.43
N VAL A 117 -8.56 -0.70 -17.61
CA VAL A 117 -7.38 0.05 -17.13
C VAL A 117 -6.39 0.30 -18.26
N LEU A 118 -6.02 -0.72 -19.03
CA LEU A 118 -5.01 -0.60 -20.09
C LEU A 118 -5.50 0.20 -21.30
N MET A 119 -6.80 0.22 -21.55
CA MET A 119 -7.42 1.06 -22.58
C MET A 119 -7.71 2.49 -22.10
N GLY A 120 -7.40 2.82 -20.85
CA GLY A 120 -7.58 4.16 -20.27
C GLY A 120 -9.03 4.56 -19.99
N ALA A 121 -9.97 3.61 -19.95
CA ALA A 121 -11.35 3.87 -19.57
C ALA A 121 -11.50 4.19 -18.07
N VAL A 122 -10.62 3.60 -17.26
CA VAL A 122 -10.44 3.86 -15.82
C VAL A 122 -8.94 3.86 -15.51
N HIS A 123 -8.54 4.41 -14.36
CA HIS A 123 -7.13 4.34 -13.95
C HIS A 123 -6.81 3.06 -13.19
N ASN A 124 -7.78 2.56 -12.42
CA ASN A 124 -7.63 1.45 -11.51
C ASN A 124 -9.01 0.82 -11.22
N GLY A 125 -9.05 -0.25 -10.43
CA GLY A 125 -10.32 -0.80 -9.96
C GLY A 125 -10.20 -2.07 -9.14
N LEU A 126 -11.36 -2.58 -8.74
CA LEU A 126 -11.54 -3.79 -7.94
C LEU A 126 -12.53 -4.74 -8.63
N ALA A 127 -12.17 -6.01 -8.75
CA ALA A 127 -13.08 -7.08 -9.11
C ALA A 127 -13.48 -7.88 -7.86
N LEU A 128 -14.76 -7.79 -7.47
CA LEU A 128 -15.35 -8.58 -6.38
C LEU A 128 -15.83 -9.91 -6.95
N VAL A 129 -14.99 -10.94 -6.83
CA VAL A 129 -15.19 -12.23 -7.50
C VAL A 129 -15.26 -13.39 -6.52
N ARG A 130 -15.98 -14.44 -6.92
CA ARG A 130 -15.92 -15.78 -6.34
C ARG A 130 -16.18 -16.82 -7.44
N PRO A 131 -15.46 -17.95 -7.47
CA PRO A 131 -14.40 -18.38 -6.53
C PRO A 131 -13.10 -17.55 -6.62
N PRO A 132 -12.22 -17.63 -5.59
CA PRO A 132 -10.85 -17.11 -5.66
C PRO A 132 -10.00 -17.87 -6.69
N GLY A 133 -8.75 -17.45 -6.90
CA GLY A 133 -7.89 -17.97 -7.95
C GLY A 133 -6.44 -18.29 -7.59
N HIS A 134 -5.80 -17.59 -6.64
CA HIS A 134 -4.34 -17.61 -6.50
C HIS A 134 -3.69 -18.99 -6.22
N HIS A 135 -4.43 -19.94 -5.63
CA HIS A 135 -3.96 -21.32 -5.42
C HIS A 135 -4.10 -22.24 -6.63
N SER A 136 -4.98 -21.90 -7.58
CA SER A 136 -5.29 -22.76 -8.72
C SER A 136 -4.06 -22.95 -9.61
N GLN A 137 -3.80 -24.21 -9.94
CA GLN A 137 -2.62 -24.64 -10.68
C GLN A 137 -2.98 -24.95 -12.15
N ARG A 138 -1.98 -25.24 -12.98
CA ARG A 138 -2.18 -25.58 -14.40
C ARG A 138 -3.22 -26.68 -14.64
N ALA A 139 -3.30 -27.67 -13.76
CA ALA A 139 -4.20 -28.82 -13.94
C ALA A 139 -4.90 -29.26 -12.64
N ALA A 140 -4.99 -28.39 -11.63
CA ALA A 140 -5.61 -28.73 -10.36
C ALA A 140 -6.32 -27.54 -9.71
N ALA A 141 -7.48 -27.82 -9.13
CA ALA A 141 -8.14 -26.95 -8.17
C ALA A 141 -7.44 -27.12 -6.81
N ASN A 142 -7.41 -26.06 -6.01
CA ASN A 142 -6.76 -26.08 -4.70
C ASN A 142 -7.23 -24.88 -3.86
N GLY A 143 -7.42 -25.02 -2.55
CA GLY A 143 -7.67 -23.90 -1.64
C GLY A 143 -8.83 -23.01 -2.09
N PHE A 144 -9.99 -23.61 -2.35
CA PHE A 144 -11.19 -22.99 -2.90
C PHE A 144 -11.07 -22.41 -4.32
N CYS A 145 -9.87 -22.41 -4.90
CA CYS A 145 -9.58 -21.82 -6.20
C CYS A 145 -9.81 -22.83 -7.34
N VAL A 146 -10.48 -22.35 -8.39
CA VAL A 146 -10.87 -23.18 -9.55
C VAL A 146 -10.06 -22.83 -10.78
N PHE A 147 -10.01 -21.55 -11.15
CA PHE A 147 -9.13 -21.01 -12.17
C PHE A 147 -8.33 -19.85 -11.58
N ASN A 148 -7.09 -19.67 -12.03
CA ASN A 148 -6.23 -18.64 -11.49
C ASN A 148 -6.53 -17.28 -12.11
N ASN A 149 -7.49 -16.56 -11.52
CA ASN A 149 -8.00 -15.26 -11.99
C ASN A 149 -6.86 -14.28 -12.33
N VAL A 150 -5.93 -14.08 -11.39
CA VAL A 150 -4.85 -13.11 -11.50
C VAL A 150 -3.79 -13.56 -12.50
N ALA A 151 -3.41 -14.84 -12.53
CA ALA A 151 -2.44 -15.33 -13.50
C ALA A 151 -2.98 -15.28 -14.94
N ILE A 152 -4.26 -15.61 -15.16
CA ILE A 152 -4.89 -15.47 -16.47
C ILE A 152 -4.94 -13.99 -16.87
N ALA A 153 -5.25 -13.09 -15.93
CA ALA A 153 -5.25 -11.65 -16.19
C ALA A 153 -3.85 -11.13 -16.59
N ALA A 154 -2.78 -11.61 -15.96
CA ALA A 154 -1.41 -11.28 -16.35
C ALA A 154 -1.07 -11.80 -17.77
N ARG A 155 -1.37 -13.07 -18.08
CA ARG A 155 -1.15 -13.64 -19.42
C ARG A 155 -1.97 -12.93 -20.49
N HIS A 156 -3.21 -12.55 -20.18
CA HIS A 156 -4.07 -11.75 -21.06
C HIS A 156 -3.48 -10.37 -21.33
N ALA A 157 -2.98 -9.70 -20.29
CA ALA A 157 -2.32 -8.41 -20.40
C ALA A 157 -1.07 -8.48 -21.30
N GLN A 158 -0.25 -9.52 -21.17
CA GLN A 158 0.90 -9.77 -22.04
C GLN A 158 0.48 -10.01 -23.49
N GLN A 159 -0.46 -10.93 -23.73
CA GLN A 159 -0.81 -11.36 -25.09
C GLN A 159 -1.64 -10.34 -25.86
N LYS A 160 -2.62 -9.70 -25.21
CA LYS A 160 -3.54 -8.76 -25.85
C LYS A 160 -3.01 -7.33 -25.89
N HIS A 161 -2.32 -6.91 -24.83
CA HIS A 161 -1.88 -5.52 -24.67
C HIS A 161 -0.35 -5.35 -24.78
N GLY A 162 0.41 -6.43 -24.92
CA GLY A 162 1.85 -6.38 -25.21
C GLY A 162 2.74 -6.00 -24.03
N LEU A 163 2.21 -6.11 -22.79
CA LEU A 163 2.94 -5.76 -21.57
C LEU A 163 4.16 -6.68 -21.36
N GLN A 164 5.25 -6.09 -20.89
CA GLN A 164 6.55 -6.72 -20.68
C GLN A 164 6.92 -6.85 -19.20
N ARG A 165 6.32 -6.03 -18.33
CA ARG A 165 6.60 -6.05 -16.88
C ARG A 165 5.30 -5.93 -16.09
N ILE A 166 4.89 -7.01 -15.44
CA ILE A 166 3.70 -7.06 -14.59
C ILE A 166 4.13 -7.40 -13.17
N LEU A 167 3.71 -6.58 -12.21
CA LEU A 167 3.86 -6.88 -10.79
C LEU A 167 2.57 -7.50 -10.28
N ILE A 168 2.66 -8.69 -9.69
CA ILE A 168 1.58 -9.29 -8.91
C ILE A 168 1.94 -9.16 -7.42
N VAL A 169 1.09 -8.49 -6.65
CA VAL A 169 1.20 -8.39 -5.19
C VAL A 169 0.11 -9.24 -4.57
N ASP A 170 0.50 -10.31 -3.91
CA ASP A 170 -0.39 -11.15 -3.14
C ASP A 170 -0.26 -10.83 -1.66
N TRP A 171 -1.32 -10.23 -1.12
CA TRP A 171 -1.40 -9.89 0.30
C TRP A 171 -2.41 -10.77 1.05
N ASP A 172 -2.94 -11.80 0.39
CA ASP A 172 -3.69 -12.87 1.06
C ASP A 172 -2.80 -13.50 2.14
N VAL A 173 -3.41 -14.05 3.20
CA VAL A 173 -2.63 -14.67 4.27
C VAL A 173 -2.07 -16.03 3.85
N HIS A 174 -2.57 -16.63 2.79
CA HIS A 174 -2.08 -17.87 2.23
C HIS A 174 -1.12 -17.62 1.06
N HIS A 175 -0.16 -18.53 0.88
CA HIS A 175 0.73 -18.46 -0.27
C HIS A 175 -0.02 -18.83 -1.55
N GLY A 176 -0.09 -17.91 -2.52
CA GLY A 176 -0.61 -18.18 -3.87
C GLY A 176 0.35 -19.04 -4.71
N GLN A 177 0.62 -20.27 -4.30
CA GLN A 177 1.53 -21.22 -4.96
C GLN A 177 1.15 -21.46 -6.43
N GLY A 178 -0.14 -21.38 -6.78
CA GLY A 178 -0.59 -21.46 -8.16
C GLY A 178 0.05 -20.38 -9.03
N ILE A 179 0.03 -19.12 -8.58
CA ILE A 179 0.67 -18.00 -9.28
C ILE A 179 2.18 -18.21 -9.36
N GLN A 180 2.83 -18.61 -8.25
CA GLN A 180 4.26 -18.89 -8.23
C GLN A 180 4.65 -19.91 -9.33
N TYR A 181 3.97 -21.06 -9.38
CA TYR A 181 4.29 -22.10 -10.36
C TYR A 181 4.10 -21.65 -11.82
N ILE A 182 3.13 -20.79 -12.09
CA ILE A 182 2.82 -20.32 -13.45
C ILE A 182 3.89 -19.37 -13.99
N PHE A 183 4.57 -18.62 -13.10
CA PHE A 183 5.55 -17.60 -13.46
C PHE A 183 6.97 -17.88 -12.94
N GLU A 184 7.22 -19.06 -12.37
CA GLU A 184 8.48 -19.45 -11.73
C GLU A 184 9.69 -19.20 -12.64
N ASP A 185 9.55 -19.40 -13.95
CA ASP A 185 10.61 -19.20 -14.95
C ASP A 185 10.47 -17.94 -15.82
N ASP A 186 9.50 -17.07 -15.52
CA ASP A 186 9.12 -15.92 -16.34
C ASP A 186 9.55 -14.57 -15.71
N PRO A 187 10.64 -13.95 -16.20
CA PRO A 187 11.11 -12.66 -15.66
C PRO A 187 10.24 -11.46 -16.04
N SER A 188 9.23 -11.64 -16.90
CA SER A 188 8.30 -10.56 -17.25
C SER A 188 7.19 -10.36 -16.22
N VAL A 189 7.08 -11.28 -15.25
CA VAL A 189 6.12 -11.20 -14.13
C VAL A 189 6.88 -11.30 -12.82
N LEU A 190 6.87 -10.21 -12.04
CA LEU A 190 7.37 -10.21 -10.68
C LEU A 190 6.21 -10.58 -9.75
N TYR A 191 6.34 -11.68 -9.03
CA TYR A 191 5.38 -12.13 -8.03
C TYR A 191 5.93 -11.89 -6.61
N PHE A 192 5.21 -11.11 -5.82
CA PHE A 192 5.45 -10.93 -4.40
C PHE A 192 4.29 -11.54 -3.62
N SER A 193 4.59 -12.34 -2.60
CA SER A 193 3.60 -12.85 -1.65
C SER A 193 4.16 -12.77 -0.24
N TRP A 194 3.43 -12.13 0.66
CA TRP A 194 3.54 -12.53 2.06
C TRP A 194 2.54 -13.63 2.35
N HIS A 195 2.72 -14.35 3.44
CA HIS A 195 1.75 -15.36 3.89
C HIS A 195 2.12 -15.88 5.26
N ARG A 196 1.14 -16.37 6.02
CA ARG A 196 1.37 -17.19 7.21
C ARG A 196 2.08 -18.47 6.78
N TYR A 197 3.16 -18.83 7.47
CA TYR A 197 3.98 -19.97 7.11
C TYR A 197 4.31 -20.84 8.33
N GLU A 198 4.66 -20.22 9.45
CA GLU A 198 5.02 -20.90 10.70
C GLU A 198 6.03 -22.05 10.49
N HIS A 199 7.05 -21.80 9.67
CA HIS A 199 8.06 -22.78 9.25
C HIS A 199 7.46 -24.00 8.53
N GLY A 200 6.53 -23.77 7.60
CA GLY A 200 5.85 -24.82 6.82
C GLY A 200 4.76 -25.57 7.58
N ARG A 201 4.33 -25.07 8.75
CA ARG A 201 3.27 -25.68 9.57
C ARG A 201 1.89 -25.10 9.32
N PHE A 202 1.78 -24.08 8.48
CA PHE A 202 0.51 -23.54 8.03
C PHE A 202 0.23 -23.94 6.58
N TRP A 203 -1.05 -24.16 6.25
CA TRP A 203 -1.47 -24.56 4.91
C TRP A 203 -0.99 -23.51 3.89
N PRO A 204 -0.43 -23.90 2.73
CA PRO A 204 -0.46 -25.24 2.11
C PRO A 204 0.70 -26.18 2.48
N TYR A 205 1.50 -25.88 3.52
CA TYR A 205 2.59 -26.74 4.02
C TYR A 205 3.73 -27.01 3.03
N LEU A 206 4.00 -26.03 2.15
CA LEU A 206 4.94 -26.16 1.05
C LEU A 206 6.31 -25.58 1.40
N ARG A 207 7.39 -26.30 1.07
CA ARG A 207 8.76 -25.83 1.32
C ARG A 207 9.12 -24.64 0.41
N GLU A 208 8.56 -24.64 -0.78
CA GLU A 208 8.70 -23.63 -1.82
C GLU A 208 7.93 -22.33 -1.54
N SER A 209 7.18 -22.26 -0.44
CA SER A 209 6.62 -21.00 0.08
C SER A 209 7.64 -20.22 0.92
N ASP A 210 8.78 -20.80 1.28
CA ASP A 210 9.79 -20.09 2.07
C ASP A 210 10.56 -19.03 1.25
N ALA A 211 11.32 -18.19 1.95
CA ALA A 211 12.02 -17.03 1.40
C ALA A 211 13.12 -17.36 0.35
N ASP A 212 13.69 -18.56 0.39
CA ASP A 212 14.75 -19.00 -0.52
C ASP A 212 14.23 -19.55 -1.87
N ALA A 213 12.93 -19.72 -2.01
CA ALA A 213 12.27 -20.01 -3.28
C ALA A 213 12.14 -18.71 -4.11
N VAL A 214 13.20 -18.39 -4.85
CA VAL A 214 13.32 -17.13 -5.60
C VAL A 214 12.98 -17.24 -7.08
N GLY A 215 12.30 -18.31 -7.51
CA GLY A 215 12.06 -18.63 -8.91
C GLY A 215 13.18 -19.46 -9.54
N GLN A 216 12.99 -19.82 -10.82
CA GLN A 216 13.83 -20.78 -11.55
C GLN A 216 14.25 -20.24 -12.92
N GLY A 217 15.32 -20.81 -13.50
CA GLY A 217 15.78 -20.46 -14.84
C GLY A 217 15.98 -18.95 -15.03
N LYS A 218 15.22 -18.37 -15.97
CA LYS A 218 15.26 -16.92 -16.26
C LYS A 218 14.46 -16.08 -15.25
N GLY A 219 13.49 -16.67 -14.56
CA GLY A 219 12.67 -16.03 -13.53
C GLY A 219 13.33 -15.96 -12.15
N ARG A 220 14.60 -16.39 -11.99
CA ARG A 220 15.33 -16.23 -10.72
C ARG A 220 15.40 -14.75 -10.30
N GLY A 221 14.91 -14.45 -9.11
CA GLY A 221 14.74 -13.11 -8.55
C GLY A 221 13.33 -12.53 -8.71
N PHE A 222 12.47 -13.14 -9.53
CA PHE A 222 11.12 -12.62 -9.84
C PHE A 222 10.00 -13.32 -9.06
N THR A 223 10.35 -14.20 -8.12
CA THR A 223 9.47 -14.71 -7.07
C THR A 223 10.00 -14.24 -5.73
N VAL A 224 9.19 -13.53 -4.96
CA VAL A 224 9.54 -12.95 -3.66
C VAL A 224 8.54 -13.41 -2.61
N ASN A 225 8.90 -14.46 -1.87
CA ASN A 225 8.10 -14.98 -0.76
C ASN A 225 8.54 -14.35 0.56
N LEU A 226 7.57 -13.86 1.35
CA LEU A 226 7.77 -13.32 2.69
C LEU A 226 6.95 -14.15 3.71
N PRO A 227 7.54 -15.23 4.25
CA PRO A 227 6.85 -16.12 5.16
C PRO A 227 6.77 -15.56 6.58
N TRP A 228 5.56 -15.35 7.10
CA TRP A 228 5.32 -15.03 8.50
C TRP A 228 5.44 -16.27 9.36
N ASN A 229 6.49 -16.32 10.17
CA ASN A 229 6.77 -17.47 11.05
C ASN A 229 6.07 -17.41 12.41
N GLN A 230 5.27 -16.37 12.66
CA GLN A 230 4.35 -16.24 13.78
C GLN A 230 3.04 -15.61 13.31
N VAL A 231 1.95 -15.91 14.01
CA VAL A 231 0.66 -15.20 13.87
C VAL A 231 0.70 -13.84 14.56
N GLY A 232 -0.33 -13.02 14.35
CA GLY A 232 -0.48 -11.75 15.04
C GLY A 232 0.24 -10.57 14.40
N MET A 233 0.77 -10.73 13.17
CA MET A 233 1.37 -9.63 12.42
C MET A 233 0.36 -8.51 12.19
N GLY A 234 0.78 -7.27 12.39
CA GLY A 234 -0.06 -6.09 12.33
C GLY A 234 0.40 -5.03 11.32
N ASN A 235 -0.13 -3.82 11.49
CA ASN A 235 0.12 -2.69 10.59
C ASN A 235 1.62 -2.39 10.39
N ALA A 236 2.40 -2.43 11.48
CA ALA A 236 3.84 -2.15 11.43
C ALA A 236 4.60 -3.19 10.58
N ASP A 237 4.25 -4.47 10.72
CA ASP A 237 4.89 -5.58 10.00
C ASP A 237 4.63 -5.48 8.50
N TYR A 238 3.39 -5.17 8.14
CA TYR A 238 2.94 -5.06 6.75
C TYR A 238 3.57 -3.86 6.06
N LEU A 239 3.61 -2.71 6.74
CA LEU A 239 4.32 -1.53 6.24
C LEU A 239 5.82 -1.77 6.14
N ALA A 240 6.44 -2.48 7.10
CA ALA A 240 7.86 -2.82 7.04
C ALA A 240 8.18 -3.74 5.85
N ALA A 241 7.34 -4.75 5.57
CA ALA A 241 7.46 -5.59 4.37
C ALA A 241 7.41 -4.76 3.08
N PHE A 242 6.47 -3.81 3.01
CA PHE A 242 6.34 -2.94 1.84
C PHE A 242 7.56 -2.03 1.65
N LEU A 243 7.96 -1.33 2.72
CA LEU A 243 9.02 -0.32 2.66
C LEU A 243 10.41 -0.93 2.48
N HIS A 244 10.68 -2.09 3.09
CA HIS A 244 12.02 -2.68 3.12
C HIS A 244 12.23 -3.85 2.15
N VAL A 245 11.18 -4.34 1.49
CA VAL A 245 11.26 -5.44 0.51
C VAL A 245 10.55 -5.08 -0.79
N LEU A 246 9.22 -4.96 -0.76
CA LEU A 246 8.42 -4.87 -1.99
C LEU A 246 8.69 -3.60 -2.79
N LEU A 247 8.56 -2.42 -2.18
CA LEU A 247 8.69 -1.16 -2.92
C LEU A 247 10.09 -0.95 -3.50
N PRO A 248 11.20 -1.21 -2.78
CA PRO A 248 12.54 -1.14 -3.39
C PRO A 248 12.66 -1.97 -4.67
N VAL A 249 12.18 -3.23 -4.63
CA VAL A 249 12.18 -4.14 -5.77
C VAL A 249 11.23 -3.66 -6.86
N ALA A 250 10.03 -3.21 -6.51
CA ALA A 250 9.02 -2.77 -7.47
C ALA A 250 9.44 -1.52 -8.24
N PHE A 251 10.12 -0.56 -7.60
CA PHE A 251 10.65 0.61 -8.30
C PHE A 251 11.84 0.27 -9.21
N GLU A 252 12.67 -0.70 -8.85
CA GLU A 252 13.73 -1.21 -9.74
C GLU A 252 13.16 -2.00 -10.92
N PHE A 253 12.09 -2.78 -10.69
CA PHE A 253 11.37 -3.52 -11.73
C PHE A 253 10.58 -2.63 -12.69
N ASP A 254 10.10 -1.47 -12.23
CA ASP A 254 9.30 -0.51 -13.01
C ASP A 254 8.12 -1.18 -13.76
N PRO A 255 7.12 -1.72 -13.05
CA PRO A 255 6.02 -2.45 -13.66
C PRO A 255 5.15 -1.54 -14.53
N GLU A 256 4.60 -2.11 -15.60
CA GLU A 256 3.64 -1.46 -16.48
C GLU A 256 2.19 -1.68 -16.03
N LEU A 257 1.95 -2.68 -15.19
CA LEU A 257 0.67 -2.99 -14.57
C LEU A 257 0.92 -3.61 -13.19
N VAL A 258 0.11 -3.22 -12.19
CA VAL A 258 0.07 -3.88 -10.90
C VAL A 258 -1.25 -4.65 -10.77
N LEU A 259 -1.15 -5.96 -10.56
CA LEU A 259 -2.27 -6.81 -10.18
C LEU A 259 -2.15 -7.12 -8.68
N VAL A 260 -3.26 -7.07 -7.96
CA VAL A 260 -3.30 -7.40 -6.54
C VAL A 260 -4.20 -8.60 -6.32
N SER A 261 -3.62 -9.71 -5.86
CA SER A 261 -4.35 -10.83 -5.25
C SER A 261 -4.81 -10.37 -3.87
N ALA A 262 -6.04 -9.85 -3.81
CA ALA A 262 -6.53 -9.07 -2.69
C ALA A 262 -7.32 -9.96 -1.71
N GLY A 263 -6.60 -10.79 -0.96
CA GLY A 263 -7.15 -11.53 0.18
C GLY A 263 -7.23 -10.69 1.44
N PHE A 264 -8.31 -10.82 2.21
CA PHE A 264 -8.50 -10.04 3.45
C PHE A 264 -8.54 -10.92 4.70
N ASP A 265 -8.07 -12.16 4.59
CA ASP A 265 -7.81 -13.06 5.71
C ASP A 265 -6.52 -12.71 6.46
N SER A 266 -5.69 -11.83 5.89
CA SER A 266 -4.58 -11.16 6.56
C SER A 266 -5.03 -10.05 7.52
N ALA A 267 -6.33 -9.78 7.62
CA ALA A 267 -6.90 -8.76 8.49
C ALA A 267 -7.27 -9.30 9.88
N ILE A 268 -7.43 -8.37 10.82
CA ILE A 268 -7.87 -8.67 12.19
C ILE A 268 -9.21 -9.41 12.22
N GLY A 269 -9.29 -10.41 13.10
CA GLY A 269 -10.50 -11.20 13.35
C GLY A 269 -10.72 -12.36 12.38
N ASP A 270 -9.89 -12.51 11.36
CA ASP A 270 -10.00 -13.63 10.43
C ASP A 270 -9.64 -14.97 11.10
N PRO A 271 -10.47 -16.03 10.94
CA PRO A 271 -10.23 -17.34 11.56
C PRO A 271 -8.97 -18.06 11.04
N GLU A 272 -8.66 -17.90 9.76
CA GLU A 272 -7.55 -18.59 9.11
C GLU A 272 -6.24 -17.84 9.35
N GLY A 273 -6.23 -16.55 9.06
CA GLY A 273 -4.99 -15.77 9.12
C GLY A 273 -4.49 -15.52 10.53
N GLN A 274 -5.40 -15.25 11.49
CA GLN A 274 -5.05 -14.92 12.88
C GLN A 274 -4.04 -13.77 13.00
N MET A 275 -4.10 -12.84 12.04
CA MET A 275 -3.30 -11.63 11.99
C MET A 275 -4.03 -10.48 12.71
N GLN A 276 -3.35 -9.34 12.83
CA GLN A 276 -3.82 -8.18 13.59
C GLN A 276 -3.75 -6.88 12.79
N ALA A 277 -3.53 -6.95 11.47
CA ALA A 277 -3.58 -5.78 10.61
C ALA A 277 -5.01 -5.24 10.54
N THR A 278 -5.16 -3.93 10.72
CA THR A 278 -6.47 -3.29 10.73
C THR A 278 -6.91 -2.94 9.30
N PRO A 279 -8.22 -2.82 9.02
CA PRO A 279 -8.69 -2.58 7.66
C PRO A 279 -8.09 -1.34 6.98
N GLU A 280 -7.81 -0.26 7.73
CA GLU A 280 -7.17 0.94 7.19
C GLU A 280 -5.78 0.66 6.59
N CYS A 281 -5.08 -0.36 7.09
CA CYS A 281 -3.78 -0.80 6.55
C CYS A 281 -3.87 -1.08 5.04
N PHE A 282 -4.89 -1.81 4.58
CA PHE A 282 -5.06 -2.13 3.15
C PHE A 282 -5.28 -0.88 2.28
N GLY A 283 -5.86 0.18 2.85
CA GLY A 283 -5.93 1.48 2.19
C GLY A 283 -4.54 2.10 1.98
N HIS A 284 -3.68 2.06 3.00
CA HIS A 284 -2.29 2.51 2.90
C HIS A 284 -1.47 1.68 1.92
N LEU A 285 -1.58 0.35 1.96
CA LEU A 285 -0.90 -0.54 1.02
C LEU A 285 -1.32 -0.22 -0.43
N THR A 286 -2.62 0.00 -0.66
CA THR A 286 -3.14 0.41 -1.97
C THR A 286 -2.54 1.74 -2.43
N GLN A 287 -2.49 2.75 -1.56
CA GLN A 287 -1.89 4.05 -1.89
C GLN A 287 -0.40 3.93 -2.25
N LEU A 288 0.34 3.05 -1.56
CA LEU A 288 1.75 2.77 -1.84
C LEU A 288 1.96 2.04 -3.18
N LEU A 289 0.96 1.32 -3.69
CA LEU A 289 1.02 0.69 -5.02
C LEU A 289 0.57 1.65 -6.14
N GLN A 290 -0.30 2.62 -5.86
CA GLN A 290 -0.80 3.57 -6.86
C GLN A 290 0.27 4.53 -7.41
N VAL A 291 1.43 4.64 -6.75
CA VAL A 291 2.55 5.42 -7.27
C VAL A 291 3.33 4.68 -8.37
N LEU A 292 3.11 3.37 -8.53
CA LEU A 292 3.72 2.52 -9.55
C LEU A 292 2.85 2.47 -10.81
N ALA A 293 3.43 2.03 -11.93
CA ALA A 293 2.69 1.75 -13.17
C ALA A 293 1.76 2.88 -13.64
N GLY A 294 2.09 4.15 -13.34
CA GLY A 294 1.20 5.28 -13.62
C GLY A 294 -0.20 5.16 -13.00
N GLY A 295 -0.31 4.48 -11.85
CA GLY A 295 -1.57 4.26 -11.13
C GLY A 295 -2.42 3.11 -11.64
N ARG A 296 -1.91 2.31 -12.59
CA ARG A 296 -2.60 1.14 -13.15
C ARG A 296 -2.58 -0.03 -12.17
N VAL A 297 -3.54 -0.02 -11.26
CA VAL A 297 -3.73 -1.03 -10.22
C VAL A 297 -5.06 -1.75 -10.42
N CYS A 298 -5.02 -3.07 -10.56
CA CYS A 298 -6.21 -3.93 -10.63
C CYS A 298 -6.22 -4.88 -9.44
N ALA A 299 -7.10 -4.67 -8.47
CA ALA A 299 -7.30 -5.58 -7.35
C ALA A 299 -8.36 -6.64 -7.69
N VAL A 300 -8.11 -7.89 -7.32
CA VAL A 300 -9.03 -9.02 -7.53
C VAL A 300 -9.21 -9.71 -6.18
N LEU A 301 -10.45 -9.83 -5.71
CA LEU A 301 -10.75 -10.45 -4.42
C LEU A 301 -10.30 -11.92 -4.39
N GLU A 302 -9.53 -12.30 -3.37
CA GLU A 302 -9.10 -13.67 -3.09
C GLU A 302 -9.80 -14.20 -1.81
N GLY A 303 -9.08 -14.43 -0.71
CA GLY A 303 -9.57 -14.89 0.60
C GLY A 303 -10.17 -13.81 1.50
N GLY A 304 -10.35 -14.13 2.79
CA GLY A 304 -11.03 -13.29 3.79
C GLY A 304 -12.40 -13.84 4.18
N TYR A 305 -12.50 -14.32 5.41
CA TYR A 305 -13.59 -15.17 5.90
C TYR A 305 -14.32 -14.56 7.11
N HIS A 306 -13.69 -13.62 7.81
CA HIS A 306 -14.38 -12.75 8.76
C HIS A 306 -15.10 -11.59 8.04
N LEU A 307 -16.40 -11.77 7.79
CA LEU A 307 -17.21 -10.90 6.92
C LEU A 307 -17.13 -9.40 7.22
N GLU A 308 -17.11 -9.00 8.49
CA GLU A 308 -17.03 -7.58 8.84
C GLU A 308 -15.64 -7.02 8.47
N SER A 309 -14.56 -7.73 8.82
CA SER A 309 -13.19 -7.30 8.52
C SER A 309 -12.92 -7.27 7.01
N LEU A 310 -13.39 -8.30 6.30
CA LEU A 310 -13.42 -8.35 4.83
C LEU A 310 -14.10 -7.09 4.25
N SER A 311 -15.33 -6.82 4.68
CA SER A 311 -16.13 -5.74 4.10
C SER A 311 -15.55 -4.34 4.37
N GLN A 312 -14.95 -4.14 5.56
CA GLN A 312 -14.27 -2.89 5.91
C GLN A 312 -12.97 -2.73 5.11
N SER A 313 -12.20 -3.81 4.94
CA SER A 313 -10.93 -3.78 4.20
C SER A 313 -11.16 -3.50 2.72
N VAL A 314 -12.19 -4.11 2.12
CA VAL A 314 -12.67 -3.77 0.77
C VAL A 314 -12.99 -2.28 0.64
N CYS A 315 -13.71 -1.71 1.62
CA CYS A 315 -14.00 -0.27 1.62
C CYS A 315 -12.74 0.61 1.69
N MET A 316 -11.73 0.23 2.46
CA MET A 316 -10.48 0.98 2.56
C MET A 316 -9.68 0.93 1.26
N VAL A 317 -9.64 -0.22 0.60
CA VAL A 317 -9.06 -0.35 -0.74
C VAL A 317 -9.79 0.53 -1.74
N VAL A 318 -11.13 0.47 -1.81
CA VAL A 318 -11.90 1.30 -2.75
C VAL A 318 -11.75 2.80 -2.47
N ARG A 319 -11.69 3.22 -1.19
CA ARG A 319 -11.38 4.62 -0.82
C ARG A 319 -10.03 5.07 -1.39
N ALA A 320 -8.98 4.27 -1.20
CA ALA A 320 -7.67 4.55 -1.76
C ALA A 320 -7.69 4.62 -3.30
N LEU A 321 -8.36 3.66 -3.96
CA LEU A 321 -8.52 3.63 -5.41
C LEU A 321 -9.20 4.88 -5.97
N LEU A 322 -10.23 5.39 -5.28
CA LEU A 322 -10.93 6.64 -5.59
C LEU A 322 -10.07 7.90 -5.31
N GLY A 323 -8.91 7.73 -4.68
CA GLY A 323 -7.99 8.79 -4.28
C GLY A 323 -8.39 9.50 -2.98
N ASP A 324 -9.33 8.95 -2.21
CA ASP A 324 -9.72 9.52 -0.93
C ASP A 324 -8.59 9.41 0.10
N PRO A 325 -8.57 10.33 1.09
CA PRO A 325 -7.74 10.17 2.26
C PRO A 325 -8.12 8.89 3.01
N VAL A 326 -7.10 8.11 3.38
CA VAL A 326 -7.23 6.92 4.23
C VAL A 326 -6.97 7.36 5.68
N PRO A 327 -7.70 6.83 6.68
CA PRO A 327 -7.43 7.18 8.08
C PRO A 327 -6.00 6.84 8.49
N PRO A 328 -5.36 7.62 9.38
CA PRO A 328 -4.04 7.28 9.90
C PRO A 328 -4.02 5.90 10.57
N LEU A 329 -2.90 5.17 10.44
CA LEU A 329 -2.76 3.85 11.04
C LEU A 329 -2.87 3.89 12.58
N SER A 330 -3.71 2.99 13.09
CA SER A 330 -3.87 2.74 14.52
C SER A 330 -2.76 1.85 15.07
N GLY A 331 -2.51 1.96 16.38
CA GLY A 331 -1.57 1.10 17.11
C GLY A 331 -0.11 1.57 17.11
N PRO A 332 0.78 0.83 17.79
CA PRO A 332 2.23 1.07 17.76
C PRO A 332 2.81 0.71 16.40
N MET A 333 3.69 1.56 15.87
CA MET A 333 4.41 1.31 14.61
C MET A 333 5.77 0.67 14.90
N GLU A 334 5.71 -0.51 15.49
CA GLU A 334 6.88 -1.29 15.88
C GLU A 334 6.73 -2.70 15.31
N PRO A 335 7.53 -3.06 14.29
CA PRO A 335 7.46 -4.40 13.71
C PRO A 335 7.82 -5.47 14.73
N HIS A 336 7.09 -6.59 14.69
CA HIS A 336 7.36 -7.76 15.50
C HIS A 336 8.74 -8.34 15.17
N ARG A 337 9.41 -8.88 16.18
CA ARG A 337 10.73 -9.49 16.02
C ARG A 337 10.76 -10.55 14.91
N SER A 338 9.75 -11.42 14.89
CA SER A 338 9.63 -12.48 13.87
C SER A 338 9.39 -11.92 12.46
N ALA A 339 8.72 -10.76 12.35
CA ALA A 339 8.57 -10.09 11.06
C ALA A 339 9.92 -9.58 10.55
N LEU A 340 10.73 -8.96 11.43
CA LEU A 340 12.08 -8.51 11.09
C LEU A 340 12.99 -9.66 10.64
N GLU A 341 12.94 -10.80 11.33
CA GLU A 341 13.68 -12.02 10.94
C GLU A 341 13.26 -12.52 9.54
N SER A 342 11.96 -12.48 9.26
CA SER A 342 11.41 -12.87 7.96
C SER A 342 11.85 -11.90 6.86
N ILE A 343 11.70 -10.58 7.08
CA ILE A 343 12.16 -9.51 6.17
C ILE A 343 13.66 -9.64 5.87
N GLN A 344 14.49 -9.90 6.87
CA GLN A 344 15.93 -10.13 6.68
C GLN A 344 16.20 -11.35 5.80
N SER A 345 15.50 -12.45 6.05
CA SER A 345 15.66 -13.69 5.28
C SER A 345 15.33 -13.47 3.81
N VAL A 346 14.22 -12.79 3.52
CA VAL A 346 13.84 -12.43 2.14
C VAL A 346 14.87 -11.51 1.51
N ARG A 347 15.30 -10.45 2.21
CA ARG A 347 16.32 -9.52 1.70
C ARG A 347 17.62 -10.24 1.37
N ALA A 348 18.05 -11.18 2.21
CA ALA A 348 19.24 -11.97 1.97
C ALA A 348 19.09 -12.87 0.73
N ALA A 349 17.93 -13.51 0.55
CA ALA A 349 17.65 -14.35 -0.62
C ALA A 349 17.55 -13.53 -1.92
N GLN A 350 17.02 -12.31 -1.86
CA GLN A 350 16.76 -11.45 -3.01
C GLN A 350 17.91 -10.50 -3.37
N ALA A 351 18.80 -10.17 -2.43
CA ALA A 351 19.92 -9.26 -2.68
C ALA A 351 20.78 -9.63 -3.90
N PRO A 352 21.08 -10.91 -4.23
CA PRO A 352 21.82 -11.24 -5.44
C PRO A 352 21.14 -10.82 -6.75
N HIS A 353 19.84 -10.53 -6.71
CA HIS A 353 19.00 -10.27 -7.89
C HIS A 353 18.60 -8.79 -8.02
N TRP A 354 18.62 -8.02 -6.93
CA TRP A 354 18.08 -6.66 -6.90
C TRP A 354 19.07 -5.66 -6.29
N THR A 355 19.45 -4.67 -7.09
CA THR A 355 20.43 -3.66 -6.68
C THR A 355 19.91 -2.79 -5.54
N SER A 356 18.62 -2.48 -5.57
CA SER A 356 17.89 -1.74 -4.52
C SER A 356 18.02 -2.38 -3.14
N LEU A 357 18.13 -3.71 -3.06
CA LEU A 357 18.31 -4.44 -1.80
C LEU A 357 19.78 -4.54 -1.39
N GLN A 358 20.71 -4.72 -2.34
CA GLN A 358 22.16 -4.73 -2.09
C GLN A 358 22.62 -3.44 -1.41
N GLN A 359 22.09 -2.30 -1.87
CA GLN A 359 22.48 -0.96 -1.43
C GLN A 359 21.95 -0.59 -0.03
N GLN A 360 21.09 -1.40 0.56
CA GLN A 360 20.54 -1.15 1.90
C GLN A 360 21.21 -2.00 2.99
N GLY A 361 22.32 -2.67 2.66
CA GLY A 361 23.05 -3.57 3.55
C GLY A 361 22.42 -4.97 3.61
N SER A 362 23.25 -5.99 3.42
CA SER A 362 22.92 -7.39 3.67
C SER A 362 23.65 -7.86 4.92
N ALA A 363 22.91 -8.21 5.98
CA ALA A 363 23.48 -8.94 7.11
C ALA A 363 23.82 -10.37 6.69
N PRO A 364 24.84 -11.02 7.29
CA PRO A 364 25.00 -12.46 7.14
C PRO A 364 23.77 -13.16 7.70
N THR A 365 23.26 -14.13 6.94
CA THR A 365 22.09 -14.95 7.30
C THR A 365 22.31 -15.59 8.68
N PRO A 366 21.38 -15.44 9.65
CA PRO A 366 21.35 -16.35 10.78
C PRO A 366 21.20 -17.76 10.22
N ARG A 367 22.06 -18.70 10.66
CA ARG A 367 21.86 -20.12 10.33
C ARG A 367 20.46 -20.52 10.81
N PRO A 368 19.70 -21.34 10.05
CA PRO A 368 18.42 -21.83 10.54
C PRO A 368 18.67 -22.57 11.85
N GLY A 369 18.23 -21.98 12.96
CA GLY A 369 18.20 -22.66 14.23
C GLY A 369 17.22 -23.80 14.11
N THR A 370 17.68 -25.03 14.26
CA THR A 370 16.80 -26.18 14.53
C THR A 370 16.22 -26.01 15.92
N CYS A 371 15.24 -25.13 16.08
CA CYS A 371 14.39 -25.10 17.25
C CYS A 371 13.36 -26.21 17.09
N SER A 372 13.65 -27.36 17.69
CA SER A 372 12.63 -28.35 18.05
C SER A 372 11.72 -27.70 19.10
N ALA A 373 10.58 -27.17 18.67
CA ALA A 373 9.50 -26.79 19.57
C ALA A 373 8.44 -27.91 19.51
N ASP A 374 8.52 -28.83 20.47
CA ASP A 374 7.39 -29.68 20.83
C ASP A 374 6.28 -28.78 21.35
N GLY A 375 5.34 -28.45 20.46
CA GLY A 375 4.18 -27.64 20.75
C GLY A 375 3.15 -27.87 19.66
N ARG A 376 2.32 -28.91 19.82
CA ARG A 376 1.08 -29.02 19.05
C ARG A 376 0.21 -27.81 19.37
N THR A 377 0.21 -26.80 18.52
CA THR A 377 -0.84 -25.78 18.49
C THR A 377 -2.10 -26.44 17.94
N SER A 378 -3.03 -26.72 18.84
CA SER A 378 -4.39 -27.16 18.51
C SER A 378 -5.07 -26.14 17.61
N LEU A 379 -5.62 -26.60 16.49
CA LEU A 379 -6.60 -25.87 15.68
C LEU A 379 -7.61 -25.19 16.60
N VAL A 380 -7.72 -23.86 16.50
CA VAL A 380 -8.74 -23.11 17.24
C VAL A 380 -10.07 -23.40 16.55
N LEU A 381 -10.82 -24.36 17.10
CA LEU A 381 -12.17 -24.65 16.64
C LEU A 381 -13.05 -23.39 16.78
N PRO A 382 -13.93 -23.11 15.81
CA PRO A 382 -14.92 -22.05 15.92
C PRO A 382 -15.67 -22.14 17.25
N GLY A 383 -15.69 -21.05 18.02
CA GLY A 383 -16.41 -20.97 19.31
C GLY A 383 -15.62 -21.30 20.58
N GLY A 384 -14.32 -21.60 20.49
CA GLY A 384 -13.42 -21.73 21.65
C GLY A 384 -13.18 -20.41 22.42
N PRO A 385 -12.69 -20.45 23.67
CA PRO A 385 -12.49 -19.24 24.50
C PRO A 385 -11.46 -18.27 23.91
N THR A 386 -10.42 -18.77 23.23
CA THR A 386 -9.42 -17.95 22.51
C THR A 386 -10.01 -17.28 21.27
N PHE A 387 -10.84 -18.00 20.51
CA PHE A 387 -11.59 -17.46 19.37
C PHE A 387 -12.51 -16.31 19.80
N LYS A 388 -13.29 -16.49 20.87
CA LYS A 388 -14.19 -15.46 21.41
C LYS A 388 -13.44 -14.21 21.87
N ALA A 389 -12.24 -14.35 22.42
CA ALA A 389 -11.41 -13.21 22.81
C ALA A 389 -10.89 -12.43 21.59
N ALA A 390 -10.42 -13.13 20.56
CA ALA A 390 -9.98 -12.52 19.30
C ALA A 390 -11.13 -11.81 18.58
N GLU A 391 -12.32 -12.41 18.55
CA GLU A 391 -13.54 -11.83 17.99
C GLU A 391 -13.96 -10.55 18.74
N ALA A 392 -13.90 -10.55 20.08
CA ALA A 392 -14.19 -9.37 20.88
C ALA A 392 -13.18 -8.24 20.63
N GLN A 393 -11.89 -8.57 20.51
CA GLN A 393 -10.84 -7.62 20.16
C GLN A 393 -11.05 -7.04 18.75
N ALA A 394 -11.31 -7.90 17.77
CA ALA A 394 -11.60 -7.47 16.40
C ALA A 394 -12.81 -6.54 16.35
N SER A 395 -13.89 -6.88 17.05
CA SER A 395 -15.09 -6.03 17.16
C SER A 395 -14.78 -4.66 17.77
N ALA A 396 -13.93 -4.59 18.80
CA ALA A 396 -13.51 -3.33 19.40
C ALA A 396 -12.67 -2.47 18.45
N VAL A 397 -11.73 -3.08 17.70
CA VAL A 397 -10.91 -2.40 16.70
C VAL A 397 -11.75 -1.91 15.53
N LEU A 398 -12.66 -2.73 15.01
CA LEU A 398 -13.58 -2.36 13.93
C LEU A 398 -14.53 -1.22 14.37
N SER A 399 -14.99 -1.26 15.62
CA SER A 399 -15.76 -0.16 16.21
C SER A 399 -14.92 1.11 16.34
N SER A 400 -13.63 0.99 16.68
CA SER A 400 -12.70 2.12 16.73
C SER A 400 -12.47 2.73 15.34
N LEU A 401 -12.28 1.92 14.30
CA LEU A 401 -12.18 2.37 12.92
C LEU A 401 -13.44 3.12 12.48
N LEU A 402 -14.63 2.58 12.78
CA LEU A 402 -15.88 3.30 12.53
C LEU A 402 -15.89 4.63 13.27
N GLY A 403 -15.46 4.68 14.52
CA GLY A 403 -15.26 5.92 15.28
C GLY A 403 -14.31 6.90 14.57
N GLN A 404 -13.17 6.43 14.06
CA GLN A 404 -12.21 7.24 13.32
C GLN A 404 -12.80 7.78 12.02
N LEU A 405 -13.54 6.98 11.25
CA LEU A 405 -14.22 7.43 10.03
C LEU A 405 -15.28 8.51 10.32
N HIS A 406 -15.93 8.45 11.49
CA HIS A 406 -16.83 9.52 11.94
C HIS A 406 -16.07 10.78 12.38
N LEU A 407 -14.92 10.63 13.06
CA LEU A 407 -14.07 11.73 13.52
C LEU A 407 -13.29 12.40 12.36
N HIS A 408 -13.00 11.63 11.30
CA HIS A 408 -12.29 12.05 10.10
C HIS A 408 -13.16 11.81 8.86
N PRO A 409 -14.28 12.54 8.73
CA PRO A 409 -15.10 12.44 7.54
C PRO A 409 -14.28 12.85 6.31
N THR A 410 -14.62 12.29 5.15
CA THR A 410 -13.99 12.68 3.90
C THR A 410 -14.18 14.19 3.68
N PRO A 411 -13.09 14.98 3.57
CA PRO A 411 -13.20 16.42 3.41
C PRO A 411 -13.99 16.79 2.14
N PRO A 412 -14.79 17.87 2.17
CA PRO A 412 -15.54 18.32 0.99
C PRO A 412 -14.62 18.71 -0.16
N VAL A 413 -13.41 19.18 0.15
CA VAL A 413 -12.38 19.50 -0.84
C VAL A 413 -11.17 18.60 -0.61
N ARG A 414 -10.78 17.82 -1.61
CA ARG A 414 -9.60 16.94 -1.48
C ARG A 414 -8.30 17.73 -1.55
N THR A 415 -8.18 18.59 -2.54
CA THR A 415 -6.95 19.35 -2.77
C THR A 415 -7.31 20.77 -3.15
N ALA A 416 -6.61 21.73 -2.54
CA ALA A 416 -6.72 23.13 -2.90
C ALA A 416 -5.35 23.71 -3.26
N VAL A 417 -5.34 24.65 -4.19
CA VAL A 417 -4.13 25.33 -4.67
C VAL A 417 -4.26 26.82 -4.44
N ALA A 418 -3.29 27.41 -3.74
CA ALA A 418 -3.23 28.81 -3.39
C ALA A 418 -2.01 29.47 -4.06
N LEU A 419 -2.23 30.07 -5.23
CA LEU A 419 -1.18 30.76 -5.98
C LEU A 419 -1.23 32.27 -5.70
N THR A 420 -0.06 32.90 -5.60
CA THR A 420 0.04 34.37 -5.47
C THR A 420 -0.36 35.08 -6.76
N VAL A 421 0.05 34.51 -7.90
CA VAL A 421 -0.35 34.95 -9.25
C VAL A 421 -1.29 33.89 -9.83
N PRO A 422 -2.53 34.26 -10.22
CA PRO A 422 -3.42 33.34 -10.92
C PRO A 422 -2.79 32.92 -12.24
N ASP A 423 -2.74 31.62 -12.49
CA ASP A 423 -2.28 31.09 -13.77
C ASP A 423 -3.38 30.20 -14.36
N ALA A 424 -4.09 30.76 -15.34
CA ALA A 424 -5.16 30.07 -16.05
C ALA A 424 -4.64 28.91 -16.93
N ALA A 425 -3.32 28.81 -17.17
CA ALA A 425 -2.71 27.73 -17.95
C ALA A 425 -2.46 26.45 -17.14
N LEU A 426 -2.60 26.49 -15.82
CA LEU A 426 -2.56 25.32 -14.95
C LEU A 426 -3.80 24.45 -15.18
N GLY A 427 -3.71 23.48 -16.08
CA GLY A 427 -4.81 22.57 -16.45
C GLY A 427 -5.21 21.57 -15.35
N LEU A 428 -5.48 22.03 -14.13
CA LEU A 428 -5.78 21.21 -12.97
C LEU A 428 -7.09 20.40 -13.13
N PRO A 429 -7.22 19.24 -12.46
CA PRO A 429 -8.48 18.52 -12.41
C PRO A 429 -9.62 19.42 -11.91
N PRO A 430 -10.85 19.34 -12.45
CA PRO A 430 -11.97 20.20 -12.04
C PRO A 430 -12.33 20.13 -10.54
N ALA A 431 -11.97 19.03 -9.88
CA ALA A 431 -12.20 18.82 -8.46
C ALA A 431 -11.11 19.39 -7.55
N VAL A 432 -10.03 19.96 -8.11
CA VAL A 432 -9.02 20.71 -7.36
C VAL A 432 -9.51 22.16 -7.20
N LEU A 433 -9.62 22.62 -5.96
CA LEU A 433 -10.09 23.97 -5.66
C LEU A 433 -8.98 25.00 -5.89
N HIS A 434 -9.25 26.01 -6.70
CA HIS A 434 -8.43 27.22 -6.74
C HIS A 434 -8.81 28.12 -5.56
N GLN A 435 -7.91 28.27 -4.59
CA GLN A 435 -8.17 28.99 -3.36
C GLN A 435 -7.96 30.50 -3.56
N GLU A 436 -9.07 31.24 -3.61
CA GLU A 436 -9.05 32.72 -3.69
C GLU A 436 -9.14 33.40 -2.32
N GLY A 437 -9.66 32.70 -1.31
CA GLY A 437 -9.80 33.22 0.05
C GLY A 437 -8.46 33.46 0.76
N SER A 438 -8.47 34.39 1.71
CA SER A 438 -7.32 34.76 2.56
C SER A 438 -7.75 34.82 4.02
N ALA A 439 -6.82 34.60 4.94
CA ALA A 439 -7.01 34.86 6.35
C ALA A 439 -7.29 36.36 6.61
N PRO A 440 -7.99 36.71 7.70
CA PRO A 440 -8.20 38.10 8.10
C PRO A 440 -6.89 38.90 8.13
N GLN A 441 -6.93 40.16 7.72
CA GLN A 441 -5.72 41.00 7.67
C GLN A 441 -5.08 41.16 9.05
N GLU A 442 -5.86 41.24 10.13
CA GLU A 442 -5.33 41.37 11.49
C GLU A 442 -4.54 40.13 11.92
N GLU A 443 -5.09 38.94 11.66
CA GLU A 443 -4.42 37.66 11.90
C GLU A 443 -3.14 37.53 11.05
N THR A 444 -3.24 37.86 9.76
CA THR A 444 -2.10 37.83 8.84
C THR A 444 -1.00 38.79 9.30
N ARG A 445 -1.34 40.01 9.74
CA ARG A 445 -0.37 40.97 10.31
C ARG A 445 0.24 40.48 11.61
N ALA A 446 -0.52 39.79 12.47
CA ALA A 446 0.01 39.26 13.71
C ALA A 446 1.11 38.23 13.45
N TRP A 447 0.87 37.30 12.52
CA TRP A 447 1.86 36.29 12.13
C TRP A 447 3.03 36.85 11.31
N ALA A 448 2.78 37.82 10.43
CA ALA A 448 3.83 38.45 9.61
C ALA A 448 4.91 39.15 10.46
N ARG A 449 4.59 39.60 11.68
CA ARG A 449 5.55 40.27 12.59
C ARG A 449 6.72 39.39 13.00
N LEU A 450 6.61 38.07 12.86
CA LEU A 450 7.69 37.14 13.20
C LEU A 450 8.87 37.25 12.23
N HIS A 451 8.62 37.66 10.98
CA HIS A 451 9.64 37.71 9.92
C HIS A 451 9.44 38.93 9.04
N GLU A 452 10.44 39.81 8.96
CA GLU A 452 10.39 41.00 8.11
C GLU A 452 10.11 40.68 6.63
N ALA A 453 10.59 39.52 6.15
CA ALA A 453 10.35 39.05 4.78
C ALA A 453 8.86 38.88 4.44
N LEU A 454 8.00 38.62 5.45
CA LEU A 454 6.55 38.45 5.26
C LEU A 454 5.78 39.77 5.27
N ALA A 455 6.44 40.90 5.55
CA ALA A 455 5.82 42.22 5.52
C ALA A 455 5.71 42.80 4.10
N GLN A 456 6.39 42.22 3.11
CA GLN A 456 6.33 42.64 1.70
C GLN A 456 4.97 42.27 1.08
N ASP A 457 4.40 43.11 0.21
CA ASP A 457 3.02 42.95 -0.30
C ASP A 457 2.72 41.55 -0.89
N THR A 458 3.64 40.99 -1.67
CA THR A 458 3.50 39.66 -2.28
C THR A 458 3.59 38.54 -1.25
N ALA A 459 4.57 38.60 -0.34
CA ALA A 459 4.76 37.63 0.74
C ALA A 459 3.61 37.69 1.76
N PHE A 460 3.11 38.88 2.07
CA PHE A 460 1.97 39.11 2.94
C PHE A 460 0.69 38.50 2.37
N THR A 461 0.46 38.69 1.07
CA THR A 461 -0.66 38.08 0.35
C THR A 461 -0.55 36.55 0.33
N ALA A 462 0.65 36.02 0.07
CA ALA A 462 0.92 34.58 0.15
C ALA A 462 0.62 34.03 1.54
N LEU A 463 1.02 34.74 2.59
CA LEU A 463 0.81 34.35 3.98
C LEU A 463 -0.68 34.24 4.31
N GLY A 464 -1.48 35.24 3.94
CA GLY A 464 -2.92 35.21 4.17
C GLY A 464 -3.58 33.99 3.51
N LYS A 465 -3.16 33.64 2.29
CA LYS A 465 -3.65 32.44 1.58
C LYS A 465 -3.19 31.13 2.25
N VAL A 466 -1.92 31.05 2.67
CA VAL A 466 -1.36 29.87 3.37
C VAL A 466 -2.08 29.64 4.69
N LEU A 467 -2.31 30.68 5.50
CA LEU A 467 -3.02 30.58 6.77
C LEU A 467 -4.48 30.10 6.57
N HIS A 468 -5.16 30.61 5.54
CA HIS A 468 -6.51 30.17 5.20
C HIS A 468 -6.55 28.68 4.81
N LEU A 469 -5.63 28.26 3.94
CA LEU A 469 -5.54 26.88 3.48
C LEU A 469 -5.17 25.93 4.62
N LEU A 470 -4.18 26.30 5.44
CA LEU A 470 -3.76 25.55 6.62
C LEU A 470 -4.90 25.36 7.60
N LYS A 471 -5.66 26.42 7.89
CA LYS A 471 -6.86 26.33 8.74
C LYS A 471 -7.89 25.38 8.14
N GLY A 472 -8.16 25.48 6.84
CA GLY A 472 -9.04 24.54 6.14
C GLY A 472 -8.62 23.08 6.27
N ILE A 473 -7.31 22.81 6.26
CA ILE A 473 -6.77 21.46 6.48
C ILE A 473 -6.97 20.99 7.93
N LEU A 474 -6.62 21.83 8.90
CA LEU A 474 -6.75 21.52 10.33
C LEU A 474 -8.22 21.33 10.76
N ASP A 475 -9.13 22.09 10.16
CA ASP A 475 -10.59 22.02 10.39
C ASP A 475 -11.27 20.89 9.57
N GLY A 476 -10.50 20.14 8.76
CA GLY A 476 -11.01 19.02 7.95
C GLY A 476 -11.89 19.41 6.76
N GLN A 477 -11.85 20.68 6.34
CA GLN A 477 -12.55 21.17 5.14
C GLN A 477 -11.77 20.86 3.86
N VAL A 478 -10.45 20.82 3.97
CA VAL A 478 -9.53 20.48 2.88
C VAL A 478 -8.67 19.30 3.32
N SER A 479 -8.43 18.30 2.48
CA SER A 479 -7.44 17.26 2.85
C SER A 479 -6.02 17.79 2.69
N SER A 480 -5.68 18.30 1.51
CA SER A 480 -4.31 18.66 1.14
C SER A 480 -4.25 20.00 0.41
N GLY A 481 -3.09 20.65 0.47
CA GLY A 481 -2.90 21.99 -0.06
C GLY A 481 -1.56 22.16 -0.76
N VAL A 482 -1.53 22.97 -1.82
CA VAL A 482 -0.30 23.50 -2.41
C VAL A 482 -0.36 25.01 -2.38
N ALA A 483 0.70 25.67 -1.91
CA ALA A 483 0.79 27.13 -1.94
C ALA A 483 2.15 27.60 -2.44
N THR A 484 2.15 28.67 -3.24
CA THR A 484 3.40 29.33 -3.68
C THR A 484 3.73 30.50 -2.77
N THR A 485 5.01 30.69 -2.46
CA THR A 485 5.46 31.79 -1.61
C THR A 485 6.82 32.34 -2.06
N PRO A 486 7.05 33.66 -2.05
CA PRO A 486 8.37 34.23 -2.32
C PRO A 486 9.34 34.16 -1.12
N ALA A 487 8.89 33.65 0.04
CA ALA A 487 9.68 33.56 1.27
C ALA A 487 9.42 32.21 1.97
N ALA A 488 9.93 31.12 1.39
CA ALA A 488 9.57 29.76 1.83
C ALA A 488 9.97 29.45 3.28
N ALA A 489 11.18 29.87 3.70
CA ALA A 489 11.66 29.66 5.06
C ALA A 489 10.77 30.33 6.13
N ALA A 490 10.47 31.62 5.93
CA ALA A 490 9.61 32.37 6.84
C ALA A 490 8.17 31.82 6.85
N MET A 491 7.66 31.42 5.69
CA MET A 491 6.33 30.82 5.57
C MET A 491 6.22 29.49 6.30
N LEU A 492 7.25 28.64 6.22
CA LEU A 492 7.33 27.36 6.90
C LEU A 492 7.30 27.54 8.43
N ASP A 493 8.11 28.46 8.97
CA ASP A 493 8.13 28.74 10.40
C ASP A 493 6.75 29.20 10.91
N VAL A 494 6.11 30.12 10.18
CA VAL A 494 4.76 30.58 10.53
C VAL A 494 3.74 29.44 10.43
N ALA A 495 3.75 28.65 9.36
CA ALA A 495 2.84 27.52 9.19
C ALA A 495 3.00 26.48 10.31
N LEU A 496 4.25 26.18 10.70
CA LEU A 496 4.55 25.26 11.79
C LEU A 496 4.01 25.78 13.13
N ARG A 497 4.33 27.02 13.51
CA ARG A 497 3.85 27.62 14.77
C ARG A 497 2.33 27.76 14.80
N CYS A 498 1.74 28.16 13.68
CA CYS A 498 0.29 28.23 13.52
C CYS A 498 -0.33 26.85 13.76
N SER A 499 0.19 25.80 13.11
CA SER A 499 -0.28 24.42 13.30
C SER A 499 -0.22 23.95 14.75
N LEU A 500 0.91 24.18 15.42
CA LEU A 500 1.12 23.78 16.81
C LEU A 500 0.21 24.54 17.80
N SER A 501 -0.20 25.77 17.44
CA SER A 501 -1.18 26.58 18.19
C SER A 501 -2.64 26.16 17.90
N HIS A 502 -2.94 25.70 16.69
CA HIS A 502 -4.26 25.28 16.21
C HIS A 502 -4.51 23.76 16.31
N ARG A 503 -4.14 23.16 17.45
CA ARG A 503 -4.43 21.77 17.87
C ARG A 503 -3.61 20.63 17.27
N ALA A 504 -2.74 20.85 16.26
CA ALA A 504 -1.86 19.78 15.80
C ALA A 504 -0.90 19.37 16.92
N GLN A 505 -0.91 18.10 17.32
CA GLN A 505 -0.05 17.58 18.39
C GLN A 505 1.32 17.23 17.83
N ARG A 506 1.35 16.65 16.63
CA ARG A 506 2.56 16.20 15.93
C ARG A 506 2.60 16.74 14.50
N VAL A 507 3.65 17.45 14.14
CA VAL A 507 3.87 17.99 12.78
C VAL A 507 5.15 17.43 12.21
N LEU A 508 5.06 16.80 11.03
CA LEU A 508 6.23 16.37 10.27
C LEU A 508 6.61 17.48 9.28
N CYS A 509 7.83 18.00 9.38
CA CYS A 509 8.39 18.95 8.44
C CYS A 509 9.42 18.25 7.54
N VAL A 510 9.20 18.31 6.23
CA VAL A 510 10.15 17.84 5.21
C VAL A 510 10.62 19.04 4.40
N ALA A 511 11.81 19.55 4.73
CA ALA A 511 12.41 20.71 4.09
C ALA A 511 13.42 20.27 3.03
N VAL A 512 13.19 20.63 1.77
CA VAL A 512 14.08 20.32 0.64
C VAL A 512 14.75 21.60 0.14
N GLY A 513 16.08 21.59 0.07
CA GLY A 513 16.88 22.76 -0.32
C GLY A 513 17.50 23.51 0.85
N GLN A 514 17.97 24.73 0.59
CA GLN A 514 18.66 25.56 1.58
C GLN A 514 17.67 26.25 2.52
N LEU A 515 17.08 25.44 3.42
CA LEU A 515 16.17 25.89 4.46
C LEU A 515 16.74 25.51 5.82
N ASP A 516 16.73 26.44 6.77
CA ASP A 516 17.15 26.19 8.13
C ASP A 516 15.96 25.93 9.05
N ARG A 517 16.15 25.00 9.98
CA ARG A 517 15.23 24.79 11.09
C ARG A 517 15.15 26.05 11.95
N PRO A 518 13.95 26.52 12.34
CA PRO A 518 13.81 27.65 13.25
C PRO A 518 14.58 27.40 14.58
N PRO A 519 15.46 28.32 15.01
CA PRO A 519 16.41 28.08 16.10
C PRO A 519 15.77 27.92 17.48
N ASP A 520 14.58 28.48 17.67
CA ASP A 520 13.79 28.46 18.90
C ASP A 520 12.71 27.36 18.90
N LEU A 521 12.69 26.50 17.88
CA LEU A 521 11.75 25.37 17.86
C LEU A 521 12.08 24.38 18.97
N ALA A 522 11.15 24.19 19.90
CA ALA A 522 11.33 23.29 21.03
C ALA A 522 11.66 21.85 20.60
N ASN A 523 12.57 21.20 21.32
CA ASN A 523 12.85 19.77 21.20
C ASN A 523 11.92 18.96 22.12
N ASP A 524 10.60 19.16 22.00
CA ASP A 524 9.57 18.55 22.86
C ASP A 524 8.95 17.27 22.25
N GLY A 525 9.47 16.82 21.11
CA GLY A 525 8.98 15.64 20.38
C GLY A 525 7.69 15.88 19.59
N ARG A 526 7.15 17.11 19.55
CA ARG A 526 5.97 17.47 18.73
C ARG A 526 6.28 17.76 17.28
N THR A 527 7.55 18.01 16.95
CA THR A 527 7.98 18.23 15.57
C THR A 527 9.07 17.25 15.20
N LEU A 528 8.89 16.55 14.08
CA LEU A 528 9.96 15.80 13.41
C LEU A 528 10.41 16.63 12.21
N TRP A 529 11.68 17.02 12.19
CA TRP A 529 12.27 17.86 11.15
C TRP A 529 13.24 17.07 10.30
N LEU A 530 12.95 16.98 9.00
CA LEU A 530 13.78 16.29 8.00
C LEU A 530 14.31 17.31 7.00
N ASP A 531 15.63 17.52 6.99
CA ASP A 531 16.33 18.37 6.02
C ASP A 531 16.89 17.50 4.88
N ILE A 532 16.45 17.72 3.65
CA ILE A 532 17.02 17.09 2.45
C ILE A 532 17.85 18.16 1.73
N ARG A 533 19.15 18.23 2.07
CA ARG A 533 20.05 19.31 1.59
C ARG A 533 21.52 18.90 1.59
N GLY A 534 22.30 19.50 0.69
CA GLY A 534 23.77 19.44 0.72
C GLY A 534 24.35 18.03 0.55
N LYS A 535 25.55 17.80 1.12
CA LYS A 535 26.30 16.53 1.04
C LYS A 535 26.42 15.78 2.38
N GLU A 536 26.14 16.42 3.51
CA GLU A 536 26.39 15.84 4.83
C GLU A 536 25.14 15.22 5.45
N ALA A 537 25.30 14.01 5.97
CA ALA A 537 24.28 13.31 6.75
C ALA A 537 24.52 13.50 8.24
N ALA A 538 23.50 13.94 8.98
CA ALA A 538 23.60 14.15 10.42
C ALA A 538 22.26 13.90 11.12
N ALA A 539 22.28 13.08 12.18
CA ALA A 539 21.17 12.98 13.13
C ALA A 539 21.45 13.93 14.32
N LEU A 540 21.09 15.21 14.17
CA LEU A 540 21.34 16.24 15.20
C LEU A 540 20.56 15.96 16.49
N SER A 541 19.38 15.37 16.33
CA SER A 541 18.62 14.72 17.40
C SER A 541 17.74 13.63 16.78
N PRO A 542 17.09 12.78 17.59
CA PRO A 542 16.14 11.81 17.05
C PRO A 542 14.96 12.43 16.29
N PHE A 543 14.68 13.71 16.51
CA PHE A 543 13.61 14.46 15.86
C PHE A 543 14.13 15.53 14.88
N HIS A 544 15.44 15.56 14.61
CA HIS A 544 16.05 16.48 13.65
C HIS A 544 17.12 15.74 12.85
N VAL A 545 16.78 15.40 11.62
CA VAL A 545 17.59 14.58 10.73
C VAL A 545 17.91 15.36 9.47
N SER A 546 19.20 15.48 9.14
CA SER A 546 19.70 16.04 7.90
C SER A 546 20.24 14.92 7.01
N MET A 547 19.81 14.91 5.75
CA MET A 547 20.20 13.93 4.74
C MET A 547 20.69 14.63 3.47
N PRO A 548 21.66 14.04 2.75
CA PRO A 548 22.18 14.60 1.52
C PRO A 548 21.09 14.66 0.45
N LEU A 549 21.21 15.64 -0.46
CA LEU A 549 20.32 15.70 -1.61
C LEU A 549 20.64 14.54 -2.57
N PRO A 550 19.70 13.62 -2.86
CA PRO A 550 20.00 12.45 -3.66
C PRO A 550 20.28 12.82 -5.12
N GLY A 551 21.42 12.39 -5.66
CA GLY A 551 21.82 12.67 -7.05
C GLY A 551 21.31 11.67 -8.08
N THR A 552 20.78 10.52 -7.64
CA THR A 552 20.32 9.42 -8.49
C THR A 552 18.95 8.91 -8.04
N THR A 553 18.19 8.28 -8.95
CA THR A 553 16.88 7.70 -8.62
C THR A 553 16.98 6.66 -7.51
N GLY A 554 17.99 5.79 -7.52
CA GLY A 554 18.23 4.78 -6.49
C GLY A 554 18.58 5.37 -5.13
N ALA A 555 19.38 6.45 -5.09
CA ALA A 555 19.67 7.16 -3.84
C ALA A 555 18.40 7.81 -3.27
N PHE A 556 17.59 8.45 -4.12
CA PHE A 556 16.34 9.05 -3.72
C PHE A 556 15.36 8.02 -3.16
N LEU A 557 15.13 6.93 -3.89
CA LEU A 557 14.23 5.87 -3.45
C LEU A 557 14.70 5.24 -2.15
N SER A 558 16.01 4.98 -2.00
CA SER A 558 16.56 4.44 -0.76
C SER A 558 16.35 5.41 0.41
N CYS A 559 16.57 6.70 0.19
CA CYS A 559 16.32 7.75 1.18
C CYS A 559 14.84 7.80 1.61
N VAL A 560 13.91 7.78 0.64
CA VAL A 560 12.48 7.89 0.93
C VAL A 560 11.94 6.61 1.59
N LEU A 561 12.24 5.45 1.03
CA LEU A 561 11.66 4.17 1.46
C LEU A 561 12.31 3.61 2.72
N ALA A 562 13.63 3.83 2.92
CA ALA A 562 14.36 3.26 4.05
C ALA A 562 14.57 4.24 5.22
N LEU A 563 14.19 5.53 5.06
CA LEU A 563 14.32 6.54 6.12
C LEU A 563 13.09 7.43 6.27
N VAL A 564 12.73 8.21 5.25
CA VAL A 564 11.66 9.23 5.37
C VAL A 564 10.31 8.59 5.72
N LEU A 565 9.87 7.57 4.99
CA LEU A 565 8.58 6.92 5.23
C LEU A 565 8.56 6.12 6.54
N PRO A 566 9.56 5.28 6.88
CA PRO A 566 9.63 4.64 8.19
C PRO A 566 9.55 5.64 9.35
N LEU A 567 10.26 6.76 9.27
CA LEU A 567 10.19 7.83 10.27
C LEU A 567 8.80 8.48 10.31
N ALA A 568 8.21 8.80 9.15
CA ALA A 568 6.89 9.42 9.06
C ALA A 568 5.79 8.52 9.65
N TYR A 569 5.78 7.23 9.28
CA TYR A 569 4.86 6.26 9.84
C TYR A 569 5.10 6.02 11.32
N GLY A 570 6.36 5.91 11.77
CA GLY A 570 6.70 5.81 13.19
C GLY A 570 6.24 7.02 14.02
N PHE A 571 6.36 8.22 13.46
CA PHE A 571 6.00 9.48 14.10
C PHE A 571 4.49 9.72 14.16
N ARG A 572 3.72 9.19 13.20
CA ARG A 572 2.26 9.37 13.09
C ARG A 572 1.83 10.84 13.18
N PRO A 573 2.28 11.70 12.24
CA PRO A 573 1.96 13.13 12.26
C PRO A 573 0.46 13.39 12.10
N ASP A 574 -0.04 14.46 12.71
CA ASP A 574 -1.38 15.00 12.45
C ASP A 574 -1.42 15.86 11.16
N LEU A 575 -0.25 16.37 10.76
CA LEU A 575 -0.03 17.22 9.59
C LEU A 575 1.38 17.01 9.05
N VAL A 576 1.50 16.93 7.73
CA VAL A 576 2.79 17.03 7.02
C VAL A 576 2.92 18.41 6.37
N LEU A 577 4.02 19.09 6.68
CA LEU A 577 4.48 20.29 6.00
C LEU A 577 5.67 19.90 5.11
N MET A 578 5.49 19.94 3.80
CA MET A 578 6.59 19.74 2.84
C MET A 578 6.94 21.08 2.21
N VAL A 579 8.23 21.42 2.14
CA VAL A 579 8.68 22.69 1.56
C VAL A 579 9.77 22.46 0.54
N LEU A 580 9.58 23.03 -0.64
CA LEU A 580 10.57 23.08 -1.71
C LEU A 580 11.14 24.51 -1.74
N GLY A 581 12.30 24.68 -1.10
CA GLY A 581 12.97 25.97 -0.94
C GLY A 581 13.98 26.29 -2.04
N PRO A 582 14.86 27.27 -1.79
CA PRO A 582 15.85 27.69 -2.78
C PRO A 582 16.89 26.59 -2.98
N ALA A 583 17.40 26.47 -4.21
CA ALA A 583 18.39 25.46 -4.57
C ALA A 583 17.99 24.03 -4.17
N GLN A 584 16.69 23.72 -4.20
CA GLN A 584 16.14 22.42 -3.83
C GLN A 584 16.73 21.25 -4.64
N GLY A 585 17.09 21.50 -5.91
CA GLY A 585 17.84 20.58 -6.77
C GLY A 585 17.16 19.23 -7.08
N LEU A 586 15.97 18.97 -6.51
CA LEU A 586 15.15 17.79 -6.75
C LEU A 586 14.40 17.97 -8.08
N GLN A 587 14.37 16.92 -8.88
CA GLN A 587 13.61 16.93 -10.12
C GLN A 587 12.09 16.88 -9.83
N GLU A 588 11.28 17.43 -10.73
CA GLU A 588 9.82 17.47 -10.56
C GLU A 588 9.17 16.09 -10.30
N PRO A 589 9.54 14.99 -10.99
CA PRO A 589 9.00 13.67 -10.70
C PRO A 589 9.32 13.17 -9.29
N HIS A 590 10.50 13.51 -8.77
CA HIS A 590 10.95 13.11 -7.44
C HIS A 590 10.17 13.88 -6.36
N ALA A 591 9.99 15.19 -6.54
CA ALA A 591 9.16 16.00 -5.65
C ALA A 591 7.69 15.53 -5.64
N ALA A 592 7.16 15.18 -6.82
CA ALA A 592 5.81 14.65 -6.97
C ALA A 592 5.64 13.29 -6.26
N LEU A 593 6.60 12.37 -6.43
CA LEU A 593 6.57 11.08 -5.75
C LEU A 593 6.66 11.24 -4.22
N LEU A 594 7.55 12.11 -3.72
CA LEU A 594 7.66 12.38 -2.29
C LEU A 594 6.33 12.91 -1.72
N ALA A 595 5.71 13.88 -2.38
CA ALA A 595 4.41 14.42 -1.98
C ALA A 595 3.30 13.35 -2.00
N ALA A 596 3.29 12.48 -3.02
CA ALA A 596 2.33 11.37 -3.11
C ALA A 596 2.47 10.38 -1.94
N LEU A 597 3.69 9.97 -1.63
CA LEU A 597 4.01 9.01 -0.58
C LEU A 597 3.74 9.55 0.83
N LEU A 598 3.90 10.87 1.04
CA LEU A 598 3.63 11.54 2.32
C LEU A 598 2.14 11.73 2.63
N ARG A 599 1.22 11.41 1.70
CA ARG A 599 -0.23 11.46 1.95
C ARG A 599 -0.67 10.44 3.01
N GLY A 600 -0.06 9.26 3.03
CA GLY A 600 -0.44 8.18 3.94
C GLY A 600 -0.27 8.57 5.42
N PRO A 601 0.96 8.90 5.89
CA PRO A 601 1.26 9.05 7.32
C PRO A 601 0.37 10.00 8.13
N ALA A 602 -0.19 11.06 7.52
CA ALA A 602 -1.08 12.03 8.17
C ALA A 602 -2.55 11.95 7.67
N GLY A 603 -2.96 10.82 7.11
CA GLY A 603 -4.32 10.61 6.62
C GLY A 603 -4.76 11.66 5.60
N GLY A 604 -3.87 12.00 4.66
CA GLY A 604 -4.07 12.96 3.59
C GLY A 604 -3.84 14.43 3.98
N ARG A 605 -3.53 14.74 5.25
CA ARG A 605 -3.27 16.11 5.73
C ARG A 605 -1.86 16.57 5.37
N VAL A 606 -1.72 17.11 4.17
CA VAL A 606 -0.43 17.56 3.63
C VAL A 606 -0.55 18.98 3.10
N LEU A 607 0.31 19.89 3.55
CA LEU A 607 0.49 21.20 2.96
C LEU A 607 1.88 21.27 2.33
N VAL A 608 1.93 21.55 1.03
CA VAL A 608 3.17 21.74 0.27
C VAL A 608 3.38 23.22 0.00
N LEU A 609 4.49 23.77 0.46
CA LEU A 609 4.92 25.13 0.16
C LEU A 609 5.99 25.08 -0.93
N VAL A 610 5.78 25.79 -2.02
CA VAL A 610 6.71 25.88 -3.14
C VAL A 610 7.25 27.30 -3.18
N GLU A 611 8.57 27.44 -3.11
CA GLU A 611 9.16 28.75 -3.33
C GLU A 611 8.91 29.21 -4.77
N GLN A 612 8.53 30.48 -4.91
CA GLN A 612 8.08 31.03 -6.18
C GLN A 612 9.25 31.22 -7.16
N GLU A 613 9.51 30.19 -7.97
CA GLU A 613 10.29 30.23 -9.21
C GLU A 613 9.35 30.51 -10.42
N PRO A 614 9.84 30.96 -11.59
CA PRO A 614 8.99 31.36 -12.73
C PRO A 614 8.13 30.24 -13.36
N THR A 615 8.22 28.99 -12.90
CA THR A 615 7.47 27.84 -13.41
C THR A 615 6.36 27.40 -12.46
N SER A 616 5.14 27.87 -12.71
CA SER A 616 3.88 27.45 -12.07
C SER A 616 3.52 25.96 -12.26
N GLN A 617 4.24 25.24 -13.13
CA GLN A 617 3.96 23.85 -13.52
C GLN A 617 4.15 22.85 -12.37
N LEU A 618 5.20 22.98 -11.55
CA LEU A 618 5.46 22.09 -10.43
C LEU A 618 4.33 22.10 -9.40
N ALA A 619 3.78 23.27 -9.07
CA ALA A 619 2.62 23.39 -8.18
C ALA A 619 1.41 22.62 -8.74
N GLY A 620 1.25 22.59 -10.06
CA GLY A 620 0.23 21.80 -10.75
C GLY A 620 0.42 20.31 -10.61
N ILE A 621 1.65 19.83 -10.82
CA ILE A 621 2.01 18.41 -10.67
C ILE A 621 1.77 17.97 -9.22
N LEU A 622 2.22 18.77 -8.24
CA LEU A 622 2.04 18.51 -6.81
C LEU A 622 0.55 18.45 -6.44
N ALA A 623 -0.27 19.36 -6.97
CA ALA A 623 -1.71 19.36 -6.72
C ALA A 623 -2.38 18.09 -7.27
N ARG A 624 -1.98 17.62 -8.46
CA ARG A 624 -2.50 16.37 -9.05
C ARG A 624 -2.18 15.15 -8.18
N VAL A 625 -0.93 14.99 -7.75
CA VAL A 625 -0.55 13.82 -6.95
C VAL A 625 -1.17 13.83 -5.54
N LEU A 626 -1.32 15.01 -4.94
CA LEU A 626 -2.07 15.18 -3.70
C LEU A 626 -3.57 14.87 -3.87
N HIS A 627 -4.11 15.14 -5.06
CA HIS A 627 -5.48 14.79 -5.43
C HIS A 627 -5.67 13.29 -5.69
N GLY A 628 -4.59 12.51 -5.78
CA GLY A 628 -4.64 11.07 -6.02
C GLY A 628 -4.17 10.65 -7.41
N ASP A 629 -3.68 11.56 -8.24
CA ASP A 629 -3.08 11.19 -9.51
C ASP A 629 -1.74 10.47 -9.30
N ALA A 630 -1.40 9.53 -10.18
CA ALA A 630 -0.10 8.89 -10.14
C ALA A 630 1.02 9.91 -10.44
N PRO A 631 2.18 9.80 -9.77
CA PRO A 631 3.31 10.66 -10.04
C PRO A 631 3.88 10.39 -11.45
N PRO A 632 4.57 11.38 -12.07
CA PRO A 632 5.32 11.16 -13.29
C PRO A 632 6.40 10.08 -13.11
N SER A 633 6.78 9.42 -14.21
CA SER A 633 7.87 8.44 -14.19
C SER A 633 9.18 9.09 -13.72
N LEU A 634 9.93 8.37 -12.87
CA LEU A 634 11.27 8.76 -12.43
C LEU A 634 12.34 8.51 -13.50
N GLY A 635 11.98 7.91 -14.63
CA GLY A 635 12.94 7.38 -15.60
C GLY A 635 13.55 6.05 -15.13
N PRO A 636 14.60 5.55 -15.83
CA PRO A 636 15.21 4.28 -15.50
C PRO A 636 15.88 4.31 -14.12
N PHE A 637 15.85 3.18 -13.43
CA PHE A 637 16.54 3.02 -12.16
C PHE A 637 18.06 3.21 -12.34
N SER A 638 18.64 4.11 -11.56
CA SER A 638 20.08 4.36 -11.51
C SER A 638 20.58 4.13 -10.10
N THR A 639 21.64 3.33 -9.96
CA THR A 639 22.20 2.90 -8.68
C THR A 639 22.67 4.08 -7.81
N ALA A 640 22.42 4.01 -6.51
CA ALA A 640 22.97 4.98 -5.56
C ALA A 640 24.51 4.96 -5.54
N PRO A 641 25.20 6.11 -5.52
CA PRO A 641 26.62 6.19 -5.19
C PRO A 641 26.92 5.56 -3.82
N PRO A 642 28.11 4.95 -3.62
CA PRO A 642 28.48 4.37 -2.32
C PRO A 642 28.44 5.37 -1.16
N GLU A 643 28.74 6.64 -1.42
CA GLU A 643 28.67 7.73 -0.44
C GLU A 643 27.23 7.96 0.09
N ASP A 644 26.23 7.94 -0.79
CA ASP A 644 24.81 8.09 -0.43
C ASP A 644 24.33 6.87 0.36
N THR A 645 24.74 5.67 -0.05
CA THR A 645 24.45 4.43 0.68
C THR A 645 25.05 4.46 2.09
N GLN A 646 26.31 4.89 2.22
CA GLN A 646 26.98 4.97 3.52
C GLN A 646 26.34 6.02 4.43
N ALA A 647 25.97 7.17 3.88
CA ALA A 647 25.23 8.23 4.57
C ALA A 647 23.89 7.72 5.12
N LEU A 648 23.13 6.98 4.30
CA LEU A 648 21.85 6.39 4.71
C LEU A 648 22.04 5.36 5.83
N LEU A 649 23.00 4.44 5.69
CA LEU A 649 23.28 3.42 6.72
C LEU A 649 23.71 4.07 8.04
N TYR A 650 24.54 5.12 7.97
CA TYR A 650 24.92 5.91 9.13
C TYR A 650 23.70 6.49 9.85
N LEU A 651 22.81 7.18 9.12
CA LEU A 651 21.60 7.76 9.70
C LEU A 651 20.69 6.71 10.33
N ARG A 652 20.50 5.58 9.67
CA ARG A 652 19.69 4.47 10.19
C ARG A 652 20.24 3.93 11.51
N GLY A 653 21.55 3.67 11.58
CA GLY A 653 22.20 3.18 12.80
C GLY A 653 22.11 4.16 13.97
N GLN A 654 22.04 5.47 13.71
CA GLN A 654 21.82 6.47 14.77
C GLN A 654 20.36 6.54 15.26
N LEU A 655 19.40 6.12 14.45
CA LEU A 655 17.98 6.39 14.66
C LEU A 655 17.15 5.14 15.01
N GLU A 656 17.60 3.94 14.62
CA GLU A 656 16.81 2.70 14.73
C GLU A 656 16.48 2.28 16.17
N ALA A 657 17.29 2.70 17.15
CA ALA A 657 17.01 2.46 18.57
C ALA A 657 15.70 3.13 19.01
N GLN A 658 15.44 4.35 18.52
CA GLN A 658 14.25 5.14 18.84
C GLN A 658 13.11 4.94 17.84
N TRP A 659 13.43 4.69 16.58
CA TRP A 659 12.44 4.57 15.50
C TRP A 659 12.38 3.14 14.98
N LYS A 660 11.51 2.33 15.60
CA LYS A 660 11.45 0.88 15.35
C LYS A 660 11.11 0.49 13.91
N MET A 661 10.37 1.34 13.17
CA MET A 661 10.15 1.13 11.73
C MET A 661 11.44 1.14 10.88
N LEU A 662 12.55 1.69 11.38
CA LEU A 662 13.84 1.65 10.69
C LEU A 662 14.61 0.34 10.88
N GLN A 663 14.23 -0.46 11.89
CA GLN A 663 14.99 -1.65 12.24
C GLN A 663 14.97 -2.67 11.10
N LEU A 664 16.17 -3.12 10.74
CA LEU A 664 16.39 -4.27 9.86
C LEU A 664 17.29 -5.32 10.48
N LEU A 665 17.79 -5.08 11.69
CA LEU A 665 18.66 -5.96 12.44
C LEU A 665 18.06 -6.19 13.81
N LEU A 666 18.23 -7.41 14.33
CA LEU A 666 17.98 -7.67 15.74
C LEU A 666 19.12 -7.01 16.53
N GLU A 667 18.79 -6.19 17.53
CA GLU A 667 19.76 -5.88 18.58
C GLU A 667 20.27 -7.22 19.14
N CYS A 668 21.58 -7.47 19.11
CA CYS A 668 22.15 -8.62 19.79
C CYS A 668 21.77 -8.51 21.27
N CYS A 669 20.77 -9.26 21.71
CA CYS A 669 20.57 -9.45 23.13
C CYS A 669 21.87 -10.08 23.66
N ASP A 670 22.52 -9.39 24.60
CA ASP A 670 23.59 -10.01 25.38
C ASP A 670 23.10 -11.36 25.89
N PRO A 671 23.94 -12.41 25.86
CA PRO A 671 23.56 -13.69 26.44
C PRO A 671 23.19 -13.44 27.91
N VAL A 672 21.92 -13.71 28.24
CA VAL A 672 21.47 -13.73 29.64
C VAL A 672 22.34 -14.76 30.37
N PRO A 673 22.97 -14.37 31.50
CA PRO A 673 23.96 -15.19 32.19
C PRO A 673 23.42 -16.53 32.71
#